data_AF-A0A7X7RI93-F1
#
_entry.id   AF-A0A7X7RI93-F1
#
_cell.length_a   1.000
_cell.length_b   1.000
_cell.length_c   1.000
_cell.angle_alpha   90.00
_cell.angle_beta   90.00
_cell.angle_gamma   90.00
#
_symmetry.space_group_name_H-M   'P 1'
#
loop_
_entity.id
_entity.type
_entity.pdbx_description
1 polymer ?
#
loop_
_entity_poly.entity_id
_entity_poly.type
_entity_poly.pdbx_seq_one_letter_code
_entity_poly.pdbx_strand_id
1 'polypeptide(L)'
;MKQKLMVPALLLTGTTLLAADAPQANAPASPEKPDTLPPAKYVVDWYAPPTDWFPAKEIKDYTLNTRVPDLFWLKYDGAYTLALRIRPIQKTMLERQGAAKLVNTDGTGALEYRLDREKDAANRTIGVYKLDVPADDFIEVSFKAKNTALRNAGGTLALNVDGLATLLTSKDVDKSTRCADGFTAYKVAITPKAGARLRSVAFTVDSATAPDFQQEWVIFDFLLRRAAPKPRFTDIPRRRWIRTADFTNNPAALTASNGIEDVYTYIESAPADVKSIPLPLEWANRAPQATHFEAPEKYKPVRVKETINGKTYEGFRVTLTMGDGCYLDFPFKFDATVYNTISFLAKIDLPKDLKQVRNMDSGLKLHPAGLALLGDDYPRHYGTDRGKMNMHYDNFSFGLRSEKRDCDEWTRYGVCQGAVAQHWQRGSAAAPDGWKAVVFDALNDTCIGNKATYYADVSHWCFYYDTKKIPEGQTVTVTLLAPQASSGLMLAGGDMPGYKAFLDARDAWKPDYSDSRALLDPPAEGRMEKALPIVKNHVPVSEIVVAYGTPVKRHQRVVDRSFERLNHLFTQKYGMTTNLPVLAAPSAANNTKIFVGGDRYAKVNQKQYAEDMARLNGTDGYAVRTDGRNIYIYAAPFNFVADGRGLANGVYAWIMNNTDIVSVNIDVAEGQFIFDPAPDGNLSAVWGDAIKISPLVYRCGGGYHITDFMGCTRNSVWADPTLGGTRPRSTNHWWGYGTEKNMDGSKAGKDGADTWGIDFDGNRIRPGCYTGHPCLVNVLENAKSSYIDSAFSMTSGESGYGVGDTKWRQIPQANDCSFRMFDVFGLWVEDCQTHCQCEKCHTPIRLPNGDLIKRPASIHSMKEGDFLSTQFYANGCAMINQVNVYCRRDLRVESIAYMWMAEPPQFNISRNYNVRLCPYIRKDYMEPIFAPANDVWIRNINRWGQLDIHLAMYEYTLLFINSHPVADVLKLDLQAEIEHGRLEEMFFEGGSNFLPDCLERWVSIQLMWDPTQDVMKLRKQFIRGAFREAAPDMEKFFFKTFEACYRAGISNKIEFEMEGQVGRILKMLPATDGKGGTLLDECTRHLDNALRNVRNPGSKAILEKYRAGWTKYLAANK
;
A
#
# COMPACT_ATOMS: atom_id res chain seq x y z
N MET A 1 20.50 2.15 63.76
CA MET A 1 20.11 0.96 64.53
C MET A 1 20.19 -0.26 63.61
N LYS A 2 21.13 -1.17 63.93
CA LYS A 2 21.43 -2.53 63.38
C LYS A 2 21.50 -2.66 61.84
N GLN A 3 22.65 -2.44 61.18
CA GLN A 3 23.80 -3.37 60.94
C GLN A 3 23.38 -4.65 60.16
N LYS A 4 24.02 -5.11 59.06
CA LYS A 4 25.43 -5.16 58.62
C LYS A 4 25.50 -5.15 57.06
N LEU A 5 26.42 -4.47 56.35
CA LEU A 5 27.88 -4.68 56.15
C LEU A 5 28.24 -5.99 55.42
N MET A 6 28.73 -5.91 54.17
CA MET A 6 30.11 -6.28 53.75
C MET A 6 30.35 -6.21 52.22
N VAL A 7 31.39 -5.47 51.83
CA VAL A 7 32.22 -5.58 50.60
C VAL A 7 33.41 -6.49 50.98
N PRO A 8 33.92 -7.50 50.20
CA PRO A 8 35.04 -7.44 49.22
C PRO A 8 34.99 -7.07 47.75
N ALA A 9 36.01 -6.38 47.24
CA ALA A 9 36.64 -6.65 45.94
C ALA A 9 37.85 -7.59 46.11
N LEU A 10 38.21 -8.45 45.13
CA LEU A 10 39.61 -8.73 44.77
C LEU A 10 39.74 -9.53 43.45
N LEU A 11 40.87 -9.28 42.78
CA LEU A 11 41.33 -9.64 41.44
C LEU A 11 41.78 -11.11 41.22
N LEU A 12 41.88 -11.44 39.90
CA LEU A 12 42.93 -12.21 39.20
C LEU A 12 42.81 -13.76 39.10
N THR A 13 42.49 -14.26 37.89
CA THR A 13 43.37 -15.05 36.97
C THR A 13 42.59 -16.05 36.10
N GLY A 14 42.98 -16.20 34.82
CA GLY A 14 42.85 -17.46 34.07
C GLY A 14 41.69 -17.61 33.09
N THR A 15 41.98 -17.29 31.82
CA THR A 15 41.54 -17.98 30.59
C THR A 15 40.47 -19.09 30.68
N THR A 16 39.29 -18.83 30.10
CA THR A 16 38.61 -19.69 29.09
C THR A 16 37.45 -18.90 28.49
N LEU A 17 37.60 -18.45 27.24
CA LEU A 17 36.50 -17.94 26.40
C LEU A 17 35.65 -19.13 25.97
N LEU A 18 34.53 -19.35 26.65
CA LEU A 18 33.43 -20.18 26.17
C LEU A 18 32.31 -19.24 25.72
N ALA A 19 31.83 -19.50 24.51
CA ALA A 19 30.71 -18.83 23.86
C ALA A 19 29.50 -18.76 24.80
N ALA A 20 29.05 -17.54 25.09
CA ALA A 20 27.79 -17.26 25.74
C ALA A 20 26.89 -16.58 24.70
N ASP A 21 25.76 -17.24 24.45
CA ASP A 21 24.58 -16.84 23.72
C ASP A 21 24.50 -15.34 23.37
N ALA A 22 24.54 -15.08 22.06
CA ALA A 22 24.02 -13.83 21.54
C ALA A 22 22.57 -13.70 22.04
N PRO A 23 22.20 -12.61 22.74
CA PRO A 23 20.83 -12.43 23.15
C PRO A 23 19.98 -12.41 21.88
N GLN A 24 18.98 -13.31 21.82
CA GLN A 24 17.76 -13.01 21.10
C GLN A 24 17.47 -11.54 21.43
N ALA A 25 17.50 -10.68 20.41
CA ALA A 25 16.87 -9.39 20.50
C ALA A 25 15.41 -9.70 20.81
N ASN A 26 15.09 -9.77 22.11
CA ASN A 26 13.76 -9.56 22.59
C ASN A 26 13.40 -8.21 21.99
N ALA A 27 12.62 -8.23 20.92
CA ALA A 27 11.80 -7.09 20.57
C ALA A 27 11.23 -6.63 21.91
N PRO A 28 11.44 -5.36 22.30
CA PRO A 28 10.85 -4.87 23.53
C PRO A 28 9.39 -5.29 23.48
N ALA A 29 8.91 -5.96 24.53
CA ALA A 29 7.50 -6.24 24.66
C ALA A 29 6.80 -4.91 24.36
N SER A 30 6.01 -4.87 23.27
CA SER A 30 5.45 -3.62 22.80
C SER A 30 4.79 -2.95 24.01
N PRO A 31 5.10 -1.68 24.31
CA PRO A 31 4.30 -0.95 25.29
C PRO A 31 2.83 -1.15 24.91
N GLU A 32 1.95 -1.34 25.90
CA GLU A 32 0.51 -1.42 25.65
C GLU A 32 0.13 -0.34 24.63
N LYS A 33 -0.42 -0.76 23.48
CA LYS A 33 -0.67 0.14 22.36
C LYS A 33 -1.58 1.28 22.85
N PRO A 34 -1.28 2.56 22.53
CA PRO A 34 -2.08 3.68 22.98
C PRO A 34 -3.54 3.55 22.53
N ASP A 35 -4.50 4.02 23.35
CA ASP A 35 -5.95 3.98 23.04
C ASP A 35 -6.34 4.76 21.77
N THR A 36 -5.40 5.49 21.16
CA THR A 36 -5.58 6.23 19.91
C THR A 36 -5.45 5.36 18.67
N LEU A 37 -4.80 4.19 18.80
CA LEU A 37 -4.65 3.20 17.74
C LEU A 37 -5.78 2.15 17.76
N PRO A 38 -6.07 1.53 16.60
CA PRO A 38 -6.80 0.27 16.52
C PRO A 38 -6.45 -0.74 17.62
N PRO A 39 -7.42 -1.41 18.29
CA PRO A 39 -7.11 -2.62 19.03
C PRO A 39 -6.42 -3.64 18.11
N ALA A 40 -5.47 -4.39 18.66
CA ALA A 40 -4.60 -5.29 17.90
C ALA A 40 -5.35 -6.37 17.09
N LYS A 41 -6.59 -6.68 17.45
CA LYS A 41 -7.51 -7.54 16.69
C LYS A 41 -8.93 -7.01 16.85
N TYR A 42 -9.58 -6.61 15.76
CA TYR A 42 -11.03 -6.45 15.75
C TYR A 42 -11.68 -7.80 15.66
N VAL A 43 -12.72 -7.96 16.46
CA VAL A 43 -13.60 -9.10 16.38
C VAL A 43 -14.99 -8.51 16.30
N VAL A 44 -15.64 -8.69 15.16
CA VAL A 44 -17.08 -8.43 15.10
C VAL A 44 -17.84 -9.57 15.78
N ASP A 45 -19.09 -9.35 16.12
CA ASP A 45 -19.99 -10.29 16.78
C ASP A 45 -20.36 -11.50 15.89
N TRP A 46 -19.82 -11.56 14.68
CA TRP A 46 -19.99 -12.65 13.74
C TRP A 46 -18.71 -12.95 12.93
N TYR A 47 -18.68 -14.08 12.25
CA TYR A 47 -17.66 -14.46 11.28
C TYR A 47 -18.32 -15.16 10.09
N ALA A 48 -18.05 -14.69 8.88
CA ALA A 48 -18.35 -15.43 7.65
C ALA A 48 -17.02 -15.90 7.05
N PRO A 49 -16.88 -17.16 6.62
CA PRO A 49 -15.64 -17.65 6.03
C PRO A 49 -15.33 -16.92 4.71
N PRO A 50 -14.05 -16.83 4.32
CA PRO A 50 -13.65 -16.37 3.00
C PRO A 50 -14.45 -17.02 1.88
N THR A 51 -14.59 -16.34 0.76
CA THR A 51 -15.34 -16.79 -0.43
C THR A 51 -14.68 -17.96 -1.20
N ASP A 52 -13.78 -18.70 -0.57
CA ASP A 52 -12.98 -19.79 -1.15
C ASP A 52 -13.70 -21.15 -1.08
N TRP A 53 -14.93 -21.20 -1.58
CA TRP A 53 -15.71 -22.43 -1.64
C TRP A 53 -15.20 -23.35 -2.76
N PHE A 54 -14.77 -24.56 -2.43
CA PHE A 54 -14.28 -25.55 -3.39
C PHE A 54 -14.89 -26.94 -3.18
N PRO A 55 -15.04 -27.77 -4.22
CA PRO A 55 -15.36 -29.19 -4.06
C PRO A 55 -14.33 -29.91 -3.19
N ALA A 56 -14.75 -30.96 -2.47
CA ALA A 56 -13.81 -31.76 -1.68
C ALA A 56 -12.81 -32.54 -2.56
N LYS A 57 -13.24 -32.98 -3.75
CA LYS A 57 -12.37 -33.63 -4.76
C LYS A 57 -11.48 -32.59 -5.46
N GLU A 58 -10.25 -32.95 -5.80
CA GLU A 58 -9.39 -32.11 -6.66
C GLU A 58 -9.92 -32.02 -8.10
N ILE A 59 -9.55 -30.97 -8.84
CA ILE A 59 -10.07 -30.71 -10.20
C ILE A 59 -9.88 -31.93 -11.11
N LYS A 60 -8.69 -32.56 -11.08
CA LYS A 60 -8.36 -33.76 -11.87
C LYS A 60 -9.31 -34.95 -11.66
N ASP A 61 -10.01 -34.99 -10.52
CA ASP A 61 -10.89 -36.07 -10.09
C ASP A 61 -12.38 -35.72 -10.26
N TYR A 62 -12.70 -34.60 -10.92
CA TYR A 62 -14.09 -34.22 -11.19
C TYR A 62 -14.78 -35.20 -12.15
N THR A 63 -16.06 -35.43 -11.88
CA THR A 63 -16.97 -36.27 -12.66
C THR A 63 -18.37 -35.65 -12.69
N LEU A 64 -19.29 -36.16 -13.52
CA LEU A 64 -20.69 -35.69 -13.52
C LEU A 64 -21.44 -35.83 -12.18
N ASN A 65 -20.90 -36.57 -11.21
CA ASN A 65 -21.43 -36.63 -9.85
C ASN A 65 -20.96 -35.46 -8.97
N THR A 66 -19.99 -34.67 -9.42
CA THR A 66 -19.35 -33.62 -8.62
C THR A 66 -20.27 -32.42 -8.45
N ARG A 67 -20.43 -31.95 -7.20
CA ARG A 67 -21.09 -30.70 -6.86
C ARG A 67 -20.06 -29.58 -6.88
N VAL A 68 -20.40 -28.51 -7.57
CA VAL A 68 -19.54 -27.33 -7.73
C VAL A 68 -20.20 -26.12 -7.07
N PRO A 69 -19.42 -25.28 -6.36
CA PRO A 69 -19.88 -24.01 -5.86
C PRO A 69 -19.84 -22.92 -6.93
N ASP A 70 -20.74 -21.94 -6.82
CA ASP A 70 -20.77 -20.75 -7.65
C ASP A 70 -21.25 -19.56 -6.81
N LEU A 71 -20.47 -18.49 -6.74
CA LEU A 71 -20.85 -17.27 -6.04
C LEU A 71 -21.50 -16.30 -7.02
N PHE A 72 -22.68 -15.81 -6.67
CA PHE A 72 -23.43 -14.90 -7.52
C PHE A 72 -24.25 -13.92 -6.68
N TRP A 73 -24.66 -12.84 -7.30
CA TRP A 73 -25.51 -11.86 -6.64
C TRP A 73 -26.98 -12.29 -6.68
N LEU A 74 -27.58 -12.41 -5.50
CA LEU A 74 -29.00 -12.68 -5.32
C LEU A 74 -29.70 -11.40 -4.88
N LYS A 75 -30.78 -11.01 -5.58
CA LYS A 75 -31.70 -9.98 -5.08
C LYS A 75 -32.66 -10.64 -4.09
N TYR A 76 -32.67 -10.14 -2.85
CA TYR A 76 -33.54 -10.64 -1.79
C TYR A 76 -34.01 -9.46 -0.93
N ASP A 77 -35.33 -9.32 -0.77
CA ASP A 77 -35.95 -8.28 0.07
C ASP A 77 -35.45 -6.86 -0.26
N GLY A 78 -35.41 -6.52 -1.54
CA GLY A 78 -35.02 -5.19 -2.01
C GLY A 78 -33.51 -4.86 -1.95
N ALA A 79 -32.67 -5.81 -1.54
CA ALA A 79 -31.21 -5.67 -1.48
C ALA A 79 -30.49 -6.78 -2.25
N TYR A 80 -29.23 -6.58 -2.58
CA TYR A 80 -28.37 -7.60 -3.18
C TYR A 80 -27.45 -8.22 -2.14
N THR A 81 -27.34 -9.55 -2.12
CA THR A 81 -26.39 -10.30 -1.29
C THR A 81 -25.51 -11.16 -2.19
N LEU A 82 -24.25 -11.35 -1.81
CA LEU A 82 -23.40 -12.37 -2.42
C LEU A 82 -23.86 -13.74 -1.87
N ALA A 83 -24.47 -14.55 -2.73
CA ALA A 83 -25.01 -15.86 -2.39
C ALA A 83 -24.13 -16.97 -2.96
N LEU A 84 -24.09 -18.09 -2.24
CA LEU A 84 -23.46 -19.33 -2.67
C LEU A 84 -24.49 -20.24 -3.31
N ARG A 85 -24.17 -20.76 -4.49
CA ARG A 85 -24.92 -21.79 -5.17
C ARG A 85 -24.15 -23.10 -5.15
N ILE A 86 -24.83 -24.22 -4.89
CA ILE A 86 -24.29 -25.57 -5.04
C ILE A 86 -25.11 -26.28 -6.10
N ARG A 87 -24.46 -26.83 -7.12
CA ARG A 87 -25.13 -27.56 -8.21
C ARG A 87 -24.25 -28.67 -8.78
N PRO A 88 -24.80 -29.67 -9.48
CA PRO A 88 -24.00 -30.61 -10.26
C PRO A 88 -23.18 -29.87 -11.34
N ILE A 89 -21.96 -30.35 -11.59
CA ILE A 89 -21.13 -29.83 -12.68
C ILE A 89 -21.79 -30.09 -14.04
N GLN A 90 -21.71 -29.12 -14.95
CA GLN A 90 -22.25 -29.25 -16.29
C GLN A 90 -21.35 -30.13 -17.16
N LYS A 91 -21.95 -31.01 -17.97
CA LYS A 91 -21.23 -31.89 -18.89
C LYS A 91 -20.32 -31.12 -19.85
N THR A 92 -20.82 -30.03 -20.42
CA THR A 92 -20.06 -29.16 -21.33
C THR A 92 -18.81 -28.56 -20.69
N MET A 93 -18.86 -28.26 -19.39
CA MET A 93 -17.68 -27.78 -18.67
C MET A 93 -16.64 -28.89 -18.47
N LEU A 94 -17.07 -30.10 -18.09
CA LEU A 94 -16.16 -31.25 -17.99
C LEU A 94 -15.51 -31.59 -19.33
N GLU A 95 -16.25 -31.51 -20.44
CA GLU A 95 -15.70 -31.71 -21.80
C GLU A 95 -14.61 -30.68 -22.12
N ARG A 96 -14.85 -29.38 -21.79
CA ARG A 96 -13.82 -28.33 -21.92
C ARG A 96 -12.59 -28.61 -21.04
N GLN A 97 -12.79 -29.03 -19.79
CA GLN A 97 -11.69 -29.37 -18.88
C GLN A 97 -10.90 -30.60 -19.36
N GLY A 98 -11.57 -31.60 -19.94
CA GLY A 98 -10.94 -32.75 -20.57
C GLY A 98 -10.07 -32.36 -21.77
N ALA A 99 -10.61 -31.52 -22.67
CA ALA A 99 -9.86 -30.98 -23.81
C ALA A 99 -8.62 -30.18 -23.37
N ALA A 100 -8.71 -29.47 -22.25
CA ALA A 100 -7.59 -28.74 -21.63
C ALA A 100 -6.65 -29.62 -20.78
N LYS A 101 -6.91 -30.93 -20.67
CA LYS A 101 -6.17 -31.91 -19.83
C LYS A 101 -6.16 -31.57 -18.33
N LEU A 102 -7.19 -30.87 -17.85
CA LEU A 102 -7.39 -30.56 -16.44
C LEU A 102 -8.07 -31.71 -15.69
N VAL A 103 -8.97 -32.40 -16.37
CA VAL A 103 -9.70 -33.57 -15.89
C VAL A 103 -9.33 -34.73 -16.79
N ASN A 104 -9.08 -35.92 -16.22
CA ASN A 104 -8.89 -37.09 -17.06
C ASN A 104 -10.25 -37.65 -17.51
N THR A 105 -10.63 -37.36 -18.75
CA THR A 105 -11.88 -37.85 -19.37
C THR A 105 -11.69 -39.16 -20.14
N ASP A 106 -10.46 -39.56 -20.43
CA ASP A 106 -10.16 -40.65 -21.36
C ASP A 106 -10.26 -42.01 -20.64
N GLY A 107 -11.28 -42.79 -20.98
CA GLY A 107 -11.49 -44.14 -20.42
C GLY A 107 -11.88 -44.19 -18.94
N THR A 108 -12.08 -43.03 -18.28
CA THR A 108 -12.42 -42.93 -16.85
C THR A 108 -13.93 -42.90 -16.60
N GLY A 109 -14.74 -42.70 -17.63
CA GLY A 109 -16.19 -42.48 -17.48
C GLY A 109 -16.53 -41.19 -16.72
N ALA A 110 -15.64 -40.19 -16.64
CA ALA A 110 -15.89 -38.93 -15.93
C ALA A 110 -17.14 -38.18 -16.46
N LEU A 111 -17.47 -38.36 -17.74
CA LEU A 111 -18.64 -37.80 -18.43
C LEU A 111 -19.93 -38.62 -18.25
N GLU A 112 -19.93 -39.60 -17.34
CA GLU A 112 -21.11 -40.42 -17.00
C GLU A 112 -21.48 -40.20 -15.52
N TYR A 113 -22.76 -39.95 -15.27
CA TYR A 113 -23.29 -39.98 -13.91
C TYR A 113 -23.44 -41.44 -13.46
N ARG A 114 -22.94 -41.77 -12.26
CA ARG A 114 -23.06 -43.12 -11.72
C ARG A 114 -23.53 -43.14 -10.27
N LEU A 115 -24.40 -44.09 -9.93
CA LEU A 115 -24.97 -44.22 -8.58
C LEU A 115 -23.95 -44.70 -7.53
N ASP A 116 -22.91 -45.43 -7.92
CA ASP A 116 -21.83 -45.83 -7.02
C ASP A 116 -20.98 -44.62 -6.61
N ARG A 117 -20.65 -43.73 -7.56
CA ARG A 117 -19.97 -42.45 -7.28
C ARG A 117 -20.82 -41.51 -6.44
N GLU A 118 -22.13 -41.55 -6.62
CA GLU A 118 -23.08 -40.76 -5.83
C GLU A 118 -23.04 -41.11 -4.33
N LYS A 119 -22.70 -42.36 -3.99
CA LYS A 119 -22.55 -42.77 -2.58
C LYS A 119 -21.35 -42.14 -1.89
N ASP A 120 -20.31 -41.76 -2.64
CA ASP A 120 -19.17 -41.03 -2.09
C ASP A 120 -19.56 -39.57 -1.82
N ALA A 121 -19.68 -39.23 -0.53
CA ALA A 121 -20.03 -37.89 -0.09
C ALA A 121 -19.04 -36.82 -0.58
N ALA A 122 -17.77 -37.16 -0.85
CA ALA A 122 -16.80 -36.19 -1.36
C ALA A 122 -17.16 -35.64 -2.75
N ASN A 123 -17.92 -36.38 -3.57
CA ASN A 123 -18.47 -35.85 -4.82
C ASN A 123 -19.56 -34.80 -4.58
N ARG A 124 -20.11 -34.72 -3.36
CA ARG A 124 -21.30 -33.94 -3.00
C ARG A 124 -21.01 -32.89 -1.93
N THR A 125 -19.73 -32.76 -1.60
CA THR A 125 -19.23 -31.88 -0.55
C THR A 125 -18.48 -30.71 -1.19
N ILE A 126 -18.82 -29.51 -0.77
CA ILE A 126 -18.03 -28.30 -1.00
C ILE A 126 -17.64 -27.70 0.36
N GLY A 127 -16.58 -26.92 0.41
CA GLY A 127 -16.17 -26.28 1.65
C GLY A 127 -15.11 -25.22 1.49
N VAL A 128 -14.92 -24.48 2.58
CA VAL A 128 -13.78 -23.59 2.79
C VAL A 128 -12.82 -24.32 3.72
N TYR A 129 -11.64 -24.65 3.20
CA TYR A 129 -10.66 -25.49 3.89
C TYR A 129 -9.45 -24.67 4.35
N LYS A 130 -8.61 -25.27 5.20
CA LYS A 130 -7.36 -24.67 5.72
C LYS A 130 -7.60 -23.34 6.44
N LEU A 131 -8.68 -23.25 7.21
CA LEU A 131 -8.94 -22.12 8.10
C LEU A 131 -8.09 -22.28 9.36
N ASP A 132 -7.82 -21.16 10.01
CA ASP A 132 -7.13 -21.13 11.29
C ASP A 132 -7.66 -20.01 12.19
N VAL A 133 -8.95 -20.11 12.55
CA VAL A 133 -9.66 -19.04 13.27
C VAL A 133 -9.95 -19.46 14.71
N PRO A 134 -9.59 -18.65 15.73
CA PRO A 134 -10.04 -18.89 17.10
C PRO A 134 -11.57 -18.97 17.18
N ALA A 135 -12.08 -20.05 17.79
CA ALA A 135 -13.50 -20.37 17.78
C ALA A 135 -14.06 -20.74 19.15
N ASP A 136 -13.28 -20.52 20.21
CA ASP A 136 -13.65 -20.71 21.61
C ASP A 136 -14.75 -19.75 22.09
N ASP A 137 -15.06 -18.71 21.32
CA ASP A 137 -16.15 -17.78 21.56
C ASP A 137 -17.31 -17.90 20.57
N PHE A 138 -17.33 -18.89 19.66
CA PHE A 138 -18.49 -19.09 18.77
C PHE A 138 -19.68 -19.71 19.51
N ILE A 139 -20.88 -19.16 19.32
CA ILE A 139 -22.10 -19.58 20.04
C ILE A 139 -23.23 -20.06 19.15
N GLU A 140 -23.18 -19.78 17.85
CA GLU A 140 -24.24 -20.15 16.92
C GLU A 140 -23.71 -20.14 15.48
N VAL A 141 -24.25 -21.01 14.64
CA VAL A 141 -24.11 -20.92 13.18
C VAL A 141 -25.50 -20.87 12.55
N SER A 142 -25.68 -20.01 11.56
CA SER A 142 -26.94 -19.88 10.83
C SER A 142 -26.73 -19.56 9.35
N PHE A 143 -27.72 -19.92 8.54
CA PHE A 143 -27.81 -19.51 7.14
C PHE A 143 -29.27 -19.61 6.64
N LYS A 144 -29.56 -18.98 5.51
CA LYS A 144 -30.80 -19.17 4.75
C LYS A 144 -30.51 -20.00 3.52
N ALA A 145 -31.38 -20.95 3.20
CA ALA A 145 -31.24 -21.75 2.00
C ALA A 145 -32.56 -22.04 1.29
N LYS A 146 -32.45 -22.22 -0.03
CA LYS A 146 -33.52 -22.68 -0.92
C LYS A 146 -32.98 -23.81 -1.79
N ASN A 147 -33.80 -24.83 -2.01
CA ASN A 147 -33.49 -25.98 -2.85
C ASN A 147 -34.49 -26.04 -4.02
N THR A 148 -34.00 -26.21 -5.25
CA THR A 148 -34.83 -26.39 -6.45
C THR A 148 -35.03 -27.85 -6.85
N ALA A 149 -34.50 -28.80 -6.07
CA ALA A 149 -34.54 -30.24 -6.30
C ALA A 149 -35.90 -30.79 -6.76
N LEU A 150 -35.88 -31.59 -7.83
CA LEU A 150 -36.97 -32.51 -8.16
C LEU A 150 -36.95 -33.72 -7.20
N ARG A 151 -38.00 -34.55 -7.24
CA ARG A 151 -38.29 -35.65 -6.27
C ARG A 151 -37.12 -36.59 -5.94
N ASN A 152 -36.07 -36.67 -6.77
CA ASN A 152 -34.96 -37.63 -6.67
C ASN A 152 -33.56 -37.02 -6.41
N ALA A 153 -33.43 -35.69 -6.24
CA ALA A 153 -32.14 -34.98 -6.29
C ALA A 153 -31.35 -34.89 -4.97
N GLY A 154 -31.80 -35.52 -3.87
CA GLY A 154 -31.25 -35.29 -2.54
C GLY A 154 -31.85 -34.02 -1.91
N GLY A 155 -32.82 -34.22 -1.02
CA GLY A 155 -33.70 -33.15 -0.54
C GLY A 155 -33.13 -32.30 0.60
N THR A 156 -32.02 -32.71 1.21
CA THR A 156 -31.47 -32.07 2.41
C THR A 156 -29.99 -31.73 2.26
N LEU A 157 -29.50 -30.87 3.15
CA LEU A 157 -28.14 -30.34 3.19
C LEU A 157 -27.60 -30.46 4.61
N ALA A 158 -26.38 -30.98 4.74
CA ALA A 158 -25.64 -31.02 5.99
C ALA A 158 -24.52 -29.98 5.96
N LEU A 159 -24.42 -29.17 7.00
CA LEU A 159 -23.30 -28.26 7.26
C LEU A 159 -22.44 -28.85 8.37
N ASN A 160 -21.16 -29.09 8.08
CA ASN A 160 -20.15 -29.40 9.08
C ASN A 160 -19.29 -28.17 9.36
N VAL A 161 -19.30 -27.71 10.61
CA VAL A 161 -18.38 -26.69 11.12
C VAL A 161 -17.35 -27.43 11.96
N ASP A 162 -16.16 -27.64 11.39
CA ASP A 162 -15.20 -28.62 11.89
C ASP A 162 -14.81 -28.39 13.35
N GLY A 163 -14.98 -29.44 14.17
CA GLY A 163 -14.73 -29.42 15.61
C GLY A 163 -15.74 -28.64 16.47
N LEU A 164 -16.81 -28.09 15.89
CA LEU A 164 -17.72 -27.17 16.58
C LEU A 164 -19.19 -27.58 16.54
N ALA A 165 -19.75 -27.82 15.35
CA ALA A 165 -21.16 -28.14 15.21
C ALA A 165 -21.48 -28.83 13.87
N THR A 166 -22.59 -29.56 13.85
CA THR A 166 -23.21 -30.06 12.62
C THR A 166 -24.65 -29.58 12.58
N LEU A 167 -25.05 -28.99 11.46
CA LEU A 167 -26.42 -28.51 11.21
C LEU A 167 -27.01 -29.30 10.04
N LEU A 168 -28.21 -29.84 10.22
CA LEU A 168 -28.94 -30.63 9.23
C LEU A 168 -30.24 -29.91 8.85
N THR A 169 -30.42 -29.57 7.58
CA THR A 169 -31.64 -28.87 7.13
C THR A 169 -32.91 -29.71 7.27
N SER A 170 -32.78 -31.02 7.49
CA SER A 170 -33.91 -31.92 7.78
C SER A 170 -34.55 -31.68 9.14
N LYS A 171 -33.86 -31.03 10.09
CA LYS A 171 -34.35 -30.85 11.47
C LYS A 171 -34.07 -29.48 12.08
N ASP A 172 -32.97 -28.80 11.72
CA ASP A 172 -32.48 -27.61 12.42
C ASP A 172 -33.07 -26.31 11.84
N VAL A 173 -34.38 -26.32 11.58
CA VAL A 173 -35.12 -25.19 10.98
C VAL A 173 -35.31 -24.07 12.00
N ASP A 174 -34.89 -22.85 11.65
CA ASP A 174 -35.18 -21.67 12.44
C ASP A 174 -36.55 -21.08 12.08
N LYS A 175 -37.56 -21.46 12.87
CA LYS A 175 -38.93 -20.93 12.71
C LYS A 175 -39.09 -19.47 13.14
N SER A 176 -38.11 -18.90 13.86
CA SER A 176 -38.18 -17.52 14.34
C SER A 176 -37.75 -16.49 13.28
N THR A 177 -36.92 -16.90 12.32
CA THR A 177 -36.42 -16.03 11.26
C THR A 177 -37.37 -16.05 10.07
N ARG A 178 -37.99 -14.90 9.77
CA ARG A 178 -38.85 -14.75 8.60
C ARG A 178 -38.04 -14.85 7.31
N CYS A 179 -38.54 -15.65 6.37
CA CYS A 179 -37.98 -15.79 5.02
C CYS A 179 -39.03 -15.48 3.94
N ALA A 180 -38.56 -15.10 2.75
CA ALA A 180 -39.35 -14.85 1.54
C ALA A 180 -38.86 -15.74 0.38
N ASP A 181 -39.52 -15.70 -0.77
CA ASP A 181 -39.10 -16.31 -2.04
C ASP A 181 -38.77 -17.82 -1.98
N GLY A 182 -39.40 -18.54 -1.04
CA GLY A 182 -39.19 -19.98 -0.83
C GLY A 182 -37.90 -20.34 -0.08
N PHE A 183 -37.22 -19.36 0.52
CA PHE A 183 -36.10 -19.63 1.43
C PHE A 183 -36.59 -20.10 2.80
N THR A 184 -35.75 -20.89 3.47
CA THR A 184 -35.92 -21.31 4.87
C THR A 184 -34.65 -20.98 5.64
N ALA A 185 -34.79 -20.48 6.86
CA ALA A 185 -33.67 -20.21 7.75
C ALA A 185 -33.34 -21.46 8.58
N TYR A 186 -32.05 -21.65 8.87
CA TYR A 186 -31.54 -22.74 9.69
C TYR A 186 -30.54 -22.19 10.69
N LYS A 187 -30.52 -22.75 11.91
CA LYS A 187 -29.53 -22.39 12.93
C LYS A 187 -29.30 -23.52 13.92
N VAL A 188 -28.10 -23.57 14.48
CA VAL A 188 -27.76 -24.44 15.61
C VAL A 188 -26.82 -23.70 16.57
N ALA A 189 -26.99 -23.95 17.87
CA ALA A 189 -26.08 -23.45 18.89
C ALA A 189 -24.70 -24.15 18.79
N ILE A 190 -23.65 -23.42 19.12
CA ILE A 190 -22.28 -23.93 19.24
C ILE A 190 -21.88 -23.90 20.71
N THR A 191 -21.21 -24.95 21.17
CA THR A 191 -20.63 -25.02 22.51
C THR A 191 -19.16 -25.41 22.35
N PRO A 192 -18.27 -24.42 22.13
CA PRO A 192 -16.90 -24.69 21.79
C PRO A 192 -16.09 -25.08 23.04
N LYS A 193 -15.04 -25.87 22.85
CA LYS A 193 -14.06 -26.14 23.91
C LYS A 193 -13.10 -24.94 24.04
N ALA A 194 -12.51 -24.75 25.21
CA ALA A 194 -11.45 -23.74 25.39
C ALA A 194 -10.30 -23.98 24.39
N GLY A 195 -9.85 -22.92 23.72
CA GLY A 195 -8.82 -23.00 22.68
C GLY A 195 -9.28 -23.66 21.37
N ALA A 196 -10.58 -23.89 21.17
CA ALA A 196 -11.10 -24.41 19.91
C ALA A 196 -10.69 -23.52 18.72
N ARG A 197 -10.44 -24.16 17.58
CA ARG A 197 -10.08 -23.49 16.32
C ARG A 197 -10.92 -24.03 15.19
N LEU A 198 -11.50 -23.14 14.39
CA LEU A 198 -12.17 -23.48 13.16
C LEU A 198 -11.14 -23.81 12.08
N ARG A 199 -11.20 -25.03 11.54
CA ARG A 199 -10.29 -25.54 10.50
C ARG A 199 -10.92 -25.65 9.12
N SER A 200 -12.22 -25.92 9.08
CA SER A 200 -12.98 -25.95 7.83
C SER A 200 -14.48 -25.80 8.08
N VAL A 201 -15.18 -25.38 7.03
CA VAL A 201 -16.65 -25.35 6.95
C VAL A 201 -17.03 -26.05 5.66
N ALA A 202 -17.92 -27.05 5.72
CA ALA A 202 -18.28 -27.83 4.54
C ALA A 202 -19.80 -28.09 4.46
N PHE A 203 -20.35 -27.88 3.28
CA PHE A 203 -21.71 -28.28 2.93
C PHE A 203 -21.68 -29.59 2.15
N THR A 204 -22.48 -30.55 2.59
CA THR A 204 -22.70 -31.84 1.92
C THR A 204 -24.17 -31.92 1.55
N VAL A 205 -24.47 -31.98 0.24
CA VAL A 205 -25.83 -32.28 -0.24
C VAL A 205 -26.16 -33.72 0.17
N ASP A 206 -27.43 -34.16 0.22
CA ASP A 206 -27.79 -35.58 0.37
C ASP A 206 -27.68 -36.36 -0.94
N SER A 207 -27.58 -37.70 -0.85
CA SER A 207 -27.38 -38.52 -2.05
C SER A 207 -28.64 -38.52 -2.91
N ALA A 208 -28.47 -38.33 -4.21
CA ALA A 208 -29.54 -38.47 -5.18
C ALA A 208 -29.80 -39.95 -5.53
N THR A 209 -31.07 -40.28 -5.80
CA THR A 209 -31.46 -41.59 -6.34
C THR A 209 -31.50 -41.60 -7.87
N ALA A 210 -31.47 -40.43 -8.50
CA ALA A 210 -31.35 -40.22 -9.94
C ALA A 210 -30.70 -38.85 -10.23
N PRO A 211 -30.01 -38.65 -11.37
CA PRO A 211 -29.40 -37.36 -11.67
C PRO A 211 -30.47 -36.27 -11.88
N ASP A 212 -30.28 -35.14 -11.21
CA ASP A 212 -31.01 -33.89 -11.46
C ASP A 212 -29.98 -32.78 -11.68
N PHE A 213 -29.61 -32.56 -12.94
CA PHE A 213 -28.62 -31.55 -13.32
C PHE A 213 -29.15 -30.10 -13.20
N GLN A 214 -30.43 -29.92 -12.86
CA GLN A 214 -31.04 -28.61 -12.60
C GLN A 214 -31.16 -28.31 -11.10
N GLN A 215 -30.75 -29.24 -10.23
CA GLN A 215 -30.75 -29.01 -8.79
C GLN A 215 -29.78 -27.88 -8.43
N GLU A 216 -30.31 -26.92 -7.68
CA GLU A 216 -29.55 -25.83 -7.08
C GLU A 216 -29.92 -25.71 -5.60
N TRP A 217 -28.89 -25.67 -4.75
CA TRP A 217 -28.99 -25.10 -3.42
C TRP A 217 -28.47 -23.68 -3.47
N VAL A 218 -29.30 -22.71 -3.11
CA VAL A 218 -28.91 -21.30 -2.97
C VAL A 218 -28.84 -20.97 -1.49
N ILE A 219 -27.71 -20.45 -1.03
CA ILE A 219 -27.37 -20.20 0.38
C ILE A 219 -26.90 -18.76 0.52
N PHE A 220 -27.41 -18.03 1.51
CA PHE A 220 -26.91 -16.71 1.90
C PHE A 220 -27.14 -16.47 3.40
N ASP A 221 -26.71 -15.32 3.92
CA ASP A 221 -26.69 -15.00 5.35
C ASP A 221 -25.93 -16.06 6.18
N PHE A 222 -24.86 -16.64 5.61
CA PHE A 222 -24.03 -17.60 6.33
C PHE A 222 -23.15 -16.86 7.36
N LEU A 223 -23.36 -17.15 8.65
CA LEU A 223 -22.57 -16.54 9.72
C LEU A 223 -22.36 -17.50 10.90
N LEU A 224 -21.24 -17.29 11.59
CA LEU A 224 -20.90 -17.85 12.90
C LEU A 224 -20.93 -16.72 13.93
N ARG A 225 -21.90 -16.71 14.85
CA ARG A 225 -22.05 -15.67 15.88
C ARG A 225 -21.08 -15.89 17.04
N ARG A 226 -20.55 -14.83 17.65
CA ARG A 226 -19.62 -14.88 18.79
C ARG A 226 -20.27 -14.46 20.14
N ALA A 227 -19.71 -14.92 21.26
CA ALA A 227 -20.11 -14.60 22.63
C ALA A 227 -19.62 -13.21 23.04
N ALA A 228 -20.56 -12.27 23.27
CA ALA A 228 -20.35 -10.86 23.61
C ALA A 228 -19.50 -10.07 22.58
N PRO A 229 -19.90 -8.85 22.18
CA PRO A 229 -19.13 -8.10 21.21
C PRO A 229 -17.78 -7.72 21.83
N LYS A 230 -16.70 -8.35 21.35
CA LYS A 230 -15.38 -7.74 21.40
C LYS A 230 -15.42 -6.47 20.53
N PRO A 231 -14.53 -5.49 20.75
CA PRO A 231 -14.54 -4.26 19.97
C PRO A 231 -14.62 -4.54 18.46
N ARG A 232 -15.66 -4.02 17.82
CA ARG A 232 -15.90 -4.13 16.40
C ARG A 232 -14.89 -3.28 15.67
N PHE A 233 -14.73 -3.61 14.40
CA PHE A 233 -13.99 -2.78 13.46
C PHE A 233 -14.58 -1.36 13.30
N THR A 234 -15.89 -1.22 13.46
CA THR A 234 -16.57 0.09 13.49
C THR A 234 -16.45 0.80 14.84
N ASP A 235 -15.90 0.13 15.87
CA ASP A 235 -15.62 0.70 17.19
C ASP A 235 -14.22 1.34 17.24
N ILE A 236 -13.55 1.52 16.10
CA ILE A 236 -12.36 2.35 15.96
C ILE A 236 -12.63 3.71 16.64
N PRO A 237 -11.89 4.06 17.71
CA PRO A 237 -12.06 5.36 18.35
C PRO A 237 -11.81 6.47 17.32
N ARG A 238 -12.76 7.41 17.21
CA ARG A 238 -12.54 8.62 16.42
C ARG A 238 -11.31 9.35 16.96
N ARG A 239 -10.61 10.05 16.08
CA ARG A 239 -9.59 11.03 16.47
C ARG A 239 -10.16 11.94 17.57
N ARG A 240 -9.38 12.19 18.61
CA ARG A 240 -9.77 13.03 19.76
C ARG A 240 -8.87 14.24 19.82
N TRP A 241 -9.45 15.37 20.21
CA TRP A 241 -8.67 16.55 20.55
C TRP A 241 -7.99 16.33 21.90
N ILE A 242 -6.76 16.77 22.05
CA ILE A 242 -6.01 16.72 23.30
C ILE A 242 -5.29 18.05 23.52
N ARG A 243 -4.79 18.26 24.73
CA ARG A 243 -3.88 19.36 25.03
C ARG A 243 -2.48 19.02 24.52
N THR A 244 -1.81 19.95 23.87
CA THR A 244 -0.43 19.78 23.38
C THR A 244 0.54 19.46 24.52
N ALA A 245 0.27 19.99 25.73
CA ALA A 245 1.07 19.70 26.92
C ALA A 245 1.00 18.21 27.32
N ASP A 246 -0.16 17.56 27.16
CA ASP A 246 -0.30 16.13 27.47
C ASP A 246 0.54 15.29 26.50
N PHE A 247 0.53 15.64 25.21
CA PHE A 247 1.41 15.01 24.21
C PHE A 247 2.89 15.25 24.48
N THR A 248 3.26 16.48 24.86
CA THR A 248 4.66 16.84 25.10
C THR A 248 5.24 16.13 26.33
N ASN A 249 4.44 16.04 27.40
CA ASN A 249 4.91 15.56 28.70
C ASN A 249 4.78 14.04 28.87
N ASN A 250 3.72 13.42 28.35
CA ASN A 250 3.48 11.99 28.54
C ASN A 250 2.64 11.38 27.39
N PRO A 251 3.21 11.24 26.17
CA PRO A 251 2.47 10.73 25.02
C PRO A 251 1.98 9.29 25.19
N ALA A 252 2.64 8.48 26.04
CA ALA A 252 2.26 7.10 26.31
C ALA A 252 1.03 6.96 27.21
N ALA A 253 0.71 7.98 28.02
CA ALA A 253 -0.48 7.99 28.86
C ALA A 253 -1.71 8.60 28.16
N LEU A 254 -1.62 8.91 26.86
CA LEU A 254 -2.75 9.45 26.11
C LEU A 254 -3.81 8.36 25.91
N THR A 255 -4.92 8.49 26.62
CA THR A 255 -6.08 7.61 26.52
C THR A 255 -7.30 8.32 25.94
N ALA A 256 -8.36 7.58 25.61
CA ALA A 256 -9.64 8.19 25.26
C ALA A 256 -10.18 9.12 26.37
N SER A 257 -9.81 8.87 27.64
CA SER A 257 -10.22 9.67 28.79
C SER A 257 -9.52 11.04 28.89
N ASN A 258 -8.37 11.21 28.24
CA ASN A 258 -7.69 12.50 28.11
C ASN A 258 -8.24 13.33 26.93
N GLY A 259 -9.14 12.77 26.13
CA GLY A 259 -9.72 13.40 24.97
C GLY A 259 -10.72 14.50 25.33
N ILE A 260 -10.61 15.64 24.67
CA ILE A 260 -11.61 16.71 24.65
C ILE A 260 -12.66 16.33 23.60
N GLU A 261 -13.88 16.08 24.05
CA GLU A 261 -14.98 15.64 23.19
C GLU A 261 -15.56 16.76 22.33
N ASP A 262 -15.87 17.91 22.93
CA ASP A 262 -16.35 19.11 22.26
C ASP A 262 -15.30 20.21 22.40
N VAL A 263 -14.37 20.28 21.44
CA VAL A 263 -13.24 21.20 21.52
C VAL A 263 -13.68 22.65 21.33
N TYR A 264 -14.78 22.88 20.60
CA TYR A 264 -15.30 24.23 20.41
C TYR A 264 -15.79 24.79 21.75
N THR A 265 -16.58 24.00 22.49
CA THR A 265 -17.01 24.34 23.86
C THR A 265 -15.82 24.52 24.79
N TYR A 266 -14.82 23.65 24.67
CA TYR A 266 -13.60 23.75 25.47
C TYR A 266 -12.87 25.08 25.23
N ILE A 267 -12.64 25.47 23.98
CA ILE A 267 -12.03 26.78 23.63
C ILE A 267 -12.87 27.94 24.18
N GLU A 268 -14.20 27.89 24.00
CA GLU A 268 -15.12 28.94 24.45
C GLU A 268 -15.17 29.12 25.97
N SER A 269 -14.83 28.07 26.72
CA SER A 269 -14.69 28.14 28.18
C SER A 269 -13.43 28.88 28.65
N ALA A 270 -12.55 29.26 27.72
CA ALA A 270 -11.28 29.95 27.96
C ALA A 270 -10.40 29.29 29.04
N PRO A 271 -10.05 28.00 28.89
CA PRO A 271 -9.23 27.29 29.85
C PRO A 271 -7.82 27.89 29.87
N ALA A 272 -7.16 27.87 31.02
CA ALA A 272 -5.92 28.61 31.26
C ALA A 272 -4.75 28.23 30.33
N ASP A 273 -4.78 27.01 29.79
CA ASP A 273 -3.77 26.42 28.91
C ASP A 273 -4.06 26.62 27.41
N VAL A 274 -5.20 27.20 27.05
CA VAL A 274 -5.55 27.57 25.67
C VAL A 274 -5.54 29.08 25.53
N LYS A 275 -4.74 29.59 24.59
CA LYS A 275 -4.77 31.01 24.21
C LYS A 275 -5.35 31.15 22.82
N SER A 276 -6.32 32.04 22.66
CA SER A 276 -7.00 32.32 21.41
C SER A 276 -6.80 33.76 20.98
N ILE A 277 -6.62 33.97 19.68
CA ILE A 277 -6.58 35.28 19.03
C ILE A 277 -7.73 35.38 18.03
N PRO A 278 -8.49 36.49 18.01
CA PRO A 278 -9.56 36.67 17.05
C PRO A 278 -8.97 36.82 15.64
N LEU A 279 -9.56 36.12 14.67
CA LEU A 279 -9.24 36.30 13.26
C LEU A 279 -9.98 37.54 12.73
N PRO A 280 -9.35 38.38 11.89
CA PRO A 280 -9.96 39.63 11.46
C PRO A 280 -11.14 39.40 10.52
N LEU A 281 -12.15 40.26 10.66
CA LEU A 281 -13.38 40.25 9.85
C LEU A 281 -13.32 41.24 8.67
N GLU A 282 -12.25 42.02 8.56
CA GLU A 282 -12.02 42.98 7.47
C GLU A 282 -11.24 42.30 6.34
N TRP A 283 -11.85 42.25 5.15
CA TRP A 283 -11.23 41.71 3.95
C TRP A 283 -10.39 42.78 3.23
N ALA A 284 -9.42 42.35 2.44
CA ALA A 284 -8.61 43.26 1.63
C ALA A 284 -9.41 43.81 0.43
N ASN A 285 -9.36 45.13 0.19
CA ASN A 285 -9.84 45.73 -1.05
C ASN A 285 -8.80 45.46 -2.15
N ARG A 286 -9.03 44.41 -2.94
CA ARG A 286 -8.16 44.04 -4.06
C ARG A 286 -8.84 44.39 -5.38
N ALA A 287 -8.09 44.97 -6.32
CA ALA A 287 -8.54 45.04 -7.70
C ALA A 287 -8.70 43.61 -8.26
N PRO A 288 -9.80 43.28 -8.96
CA PRO A 288 -9.96 41.97 -9.57
C PRO A 288 -8.81 41.72 -10.55
N GLN A 289 -8.06 40.63 -10.35
CA GLN A 289 -7.09 40.18 -11.35
C GLN A 289 -7.84 39.59 -12.56
N ALA A 290 -7.38 39.91 -13.76
CA ALA A 290 -8.13 39.83 -15.02
C ALA A 290 -8.68 38.47 -15.47
N THR A 291 -8.50 37.37 -14.72
CA THR A 291 -8.78 36.04 -15.27
C THR A 291 -9.66 35.09 -14.45
N HIS A 292 -9.95 35.28 -13.15
CA HIS A 292 -10.58 34.18 -12.39
C HIS A 292 -11.63 34.47 -11.31
N PHE A 293 -11.81 35.67 -10.75
CA PHE A 293 -12.78 35.92 -9.66
C PHE A 293 -13.40 37.31 -9.68
N GLU A 294 -14.58 37.45 -9.08
CA GLU A 294 -15.28 38.72 -8.99
C GLU A 294 -14.76 39.54 -7.79
N ALA A 295 -14.79 40.86 -7.93
CA ALA A 295 -14.37 41.77 -6.87
C ALA A 295 -15.27 41.57 -5.62
N PRO A 296 -14.71 41.52 -4.38
CA PRO A 296 -15.49 41.31 -3.15
C PRO A 296 -16.72 42.23 -3.03
N GLU A 297 -16.64 43.43 -3.58
CA GLU A 297 -17.69 44.45 -3.62
C GLU A 297 -18.98 43.97 -4.31
N LYS A 298 -18.89 42.99 -5.22
CA LYS A 298 -20.05 42.38 -5.89
C LYS A 298 -20.92 41.56 -4.92
N TYR A 299 -20.32 40.89 -3.93
CA TYR A 299 -21.02 40.00 -3.00
C TYR A 299 -21.36 40.65 -1.65
N LYS A 300 -20.94 41.91 -1.45
CA LYS A 300 -21.27 42.74 -0.28
C LYS A 300 -21.16 41.98 1.06
N PRO A 301 -19.99 41.40 1.40
CA PRO A 301 -19.80 40.89 2.76
C PRO A 301 -20.07 42.01 3.77
N VAL A 302 -20.78 41.69 4.85
CA VAL A 302 -21.14 42.64 5.91
C VAL A 302 -20.78 42.08 7.27
N ARG A 303 -20.34 42.94 8.19
CA ARG A 303 -20.22 42.55 9.59
C ARG A 303 -21.59 42.29 10.18
N VAL A 304 -21.69 41.24 11.00
CA VAL A 304 -22.91 40.89 11.70
C VAL A 304 -22.63 40.63 13.17
N LYS A 305 -23.65 40.86 14.00
CA LYS A 305 -23.69 40.40 15.39
C LYS A 305 -24.91 39.52 15.56
N GLU A 306 -24.72 38.32 16.08
CA GLU A 306 -25.81 37.39 16.35
C GLU A 306 -25.77 36.91 17.78
N THR A 307 -26.92 36.89 18.44
CA THR A 307 -27.06 36.33 19.78
C THR A 307 -27.56 34.91 19.66
N ILE A 308 -26.76 33.95 20.11
CA ILE A 308 -27.14 32.54 20.10
C ILE A 308 -27.00 31.96 21.50
N ASN A 309 -28.06 31.30 21.98
CA ASN A 309 -28.17 30.79 23.35
C ASN A 309 -27.77 31.83 24.43
N GLY A 310 -28.14 33.10 24.21
CA GLY A 310 -27.87 34.20 25.15
C GLY A 310 -26.46 34.83 25.05
N LYS A 311 -25.56 34.31 24.20
CA LYS A 311 -24.23 34.88 23.96
C LYS A 311 -24.18 35.58 22.59
N THR A 312 -23.66 36.81 22.55
CA THR A 312 -23.51 37.57 21.30
C THR A 312 -22.14 37.30 20.68
N TYR A 313 -22.14 36.91 19.42
CA TYR A 313 -20.94 36.68 18.61
C TYR A 313 -20.87 37.70 17.49
N GLU A 314 -19.66 38.18 17.19
CA GLU A 314 -19.39 38.98 16.00
C GLU A 314 -18.87 38.10 14.86
N GLY A 315 -19.12 38.52 13.64
CA GLY A 315 -18.66 37.79 12.47
C GLY A 315 -18.96 38.53 11.17
N PHE A 316 -18.98 37.80 10.07
CA PHE A 316 -19.39 38.34 8.79
C PHE A 316 -20.43 37.45 8.11
N ARG A 317 -21.25 38.08 7.28
CA ARG A 317 -22.22 37.44 6.43
C ARG A 317 -21.97 37.87 4.99
N VAL A 318 -21.99 36.92 4.07
CA VAL A 318 -21.88 37.18 2.63
C VAL A 318 -23.07 36.57 1.92
N THR A 319 -23.72 37.35 1.06
CA THR A 319 -24.84 36.89 0.22
C THR A 319 -24.33 36.70 -1.19
N LEU A 320 -24.37 35.44 -1.64
CA LEU A 320 -23.75 34.97 -2.86
C LEU A 320 -24.82 34.73 -3.93
N THR A 321 -24.54 35.19 -5.14
CA THR A 321 -25.33 34.92 -6.35
C THR A 321 -24.43 34.27 -7.40
N MET A 322 -25.01 33.74 -8.48
CA MET A 322 -24.25 33.21 -9.62
C MET A 322 -23.17 34.20 -10.10
N GLY A 323 -21.95 33.70 -10.32
CA GLY A 323 -20.77 34.49 -10.69
C GLY A 323 -19.50 33.62 -10.77
N ASP A 324 -18.33 34.24 -11.00
CA ASP A 324 -17.07 33.50 -11.23
C ASP A 324 -16.38 32.89 -9.99
N GLY A 325 -16.88 33.16 -8.79
CA GLY A 325 -16.39 32.65 -7.51
C GLY A 325 -16.19 33.79 -6.51
N CYS A 326 -16.46 33.52 -5.22
CA CYS A 326 -16.23 34.46 -4.13
C CYS A 326 -14.98 34.07 -3.35
N TYR A 327 -13.97 34.94 -3.38
CA TYR A 327 -12.73 34.80 -2.63
C TYR A 327 -12.57 36.02 -1.73
N LEU A 328 -12.38 35.79 -0.43
CA LEU A 328 -12.08 36.84 0.54
C LEU A 328 -10.77 36.47 1.24
N ASP A 329 -9.85 37.42 1.31
CA ASP A 329 -8.63 37.31 2.10
C ASP A 329 -8.58 38.40 3.16
N PHE A 330 -8.07 38.02 4.33
CA PHE A 330 -8.10 38.83 5.52
C PHE A 330 -6.66 38.95 6.05
N PRO A 331 -6.01 40.10 5.89
CA PRO A 331 -4.62 40.29 6.33
C PRO A 331 -4.49 40.09 7.83
N PHE A 332 -3.69 39.12 8.24
CA PHE A 332 -3.44 38.78 9.64
C PHE A 332 -2.14 38.03 9.81
N LYS A 333 -1.22 38.60 10.59
CA LYS A 333 0.06 37.95 10.88
C LYS A 333 0.00 37.13 12.15
N PHE A 334 0.28 35.84 12.03
CA PHE A 334 0.43 34.95 13.17
C PHE A 334 1.25 33.72 12.79
N ASP A 335 1.69 32.96 13.80
CA ASP A 335 2.40 31.71 13.63
C ASP A 335 1.41 30.54 13.87
N ALA A 336 1.05 29.83 12.81
CA ALA A 336 0.17 28.67 12.85
C ALA A 336 0.89 27.38 13.33
N THR A 337 2.19 27.42 13.59
CA THR A 337 2.87 26.37 14.37
C THR A 337 2.61 26.52 15.87
N VAL A 338 2.18 27.72 16.31
CA VAL A 338 1.81 28.02 17.70
C VAL A 338 0.29 28.08 17.85
N TYR A 339 -0.40 28.87 17.01
CA TYR A 339 -1.86 28.98 16.96
C TYR A 339 -2.41 28.13 15.82
N ASN A 340 -2.28 26.82 15.95
CA ASN A 340 -2.59 25.84 14.91
C ASN A 340 -4.08 25.51 14.76
N THR A 341 -4.90 25.85 15.76
CA THR A 341 -6.31 25.44 15.78
C THR A 341 -7.22 26.58 15.34
N ILE A 342 -7.81 26.48 14.15
CA ILE A 342 -8.78 27.46 13.64
C ILE A 342 -10.17 26.99 14.03
N SER A 343 -10.98 27.88 14.60
CA SER A 343 -12.37 27.58 14.97
C SER A 343 -13.35 28.72 14.67
N PHE A 344 -14.58 28.39 14.30
CA PHE A 344 -15.70 29.34 14.11
C PHE A 344 -17.05 28.62 14.10
N LEU A 345 -18.14 29.38 14.29
CA LEU A 345 -19.50 28.92 13.98
C LEU A 345 -19.86 29.28 12.55
N ALA A 346 -20.41 28.33 11.80
CA ALA A 346 -20.81 28.53 10.41
C ALA A 346 -22.29 28.21 10.21
N LYS A 347 -22.97 29.03 9.43
CA LYS A 347 -24.33 28.78 8.95
C LYS A 347 -24.41 29.07 7.45
N ILE A 348 -25.08 28.17 6.73
CA ILE A 348 -25.27 28.29 5.28
C ILE A 348 -26.76 28.20 5.01
N ASP A 349 -27.35 29.33 4.66
CA ASP A 349 -28.76 29.43 4.28
C ASP A 349 -28.88 29.16 2.77
N LEU A 350 -29.56 28.06 2.46
CA LEU A 350 -29.83 27.61 1.10
C LEU A 350 -31.19 28.16 0.60
N PRO A 351 -31.40 28.31 -0.72
CA PRO A 351 -32.69 28.71 -1.26
C PRO A 351 -33.84 27.77 -0.87
N LYS A 352 -35.01 28.34 -0.56
CA LYS A 352 -36.16 27.63 0.05
C LYS A 352 -36.96 26.74 -0.91
N ASP A 353 -36.90 27.02 -2.20
CA ASP A 353 -37.66 26.37 -3.27
C ASP A 353 -36.89 25.26 -3.99
N LEU A 354 -35.65 24.98 -3.55
CA LEU A 354 -34.81 23.99 -4.19
C LEU A 354 -35.09 22.59 -3.66
N LYS A 355 -35.40 21.68 -4.59
CA LYS A 355 -35.50 20.24 -4.30
C LYS A 355 -34.09 19.65 -4.26
N GLN A 356 -33.81 18.85 -3.23
CA GLN A 356 -32.61 18.01 -3.23
C GLN A 356 -32.71 17.04 -4.40
N VAL A 357 -31.84 17.18 -5.40
CA VAL A 357 -31.76 16.24 -6.51
C VAL A 357 -30.70 15.22 -6.16
N ARG A 358 -31.12 13.94 -6.06
CA ARG A 358 -30.16 12.82 -6.12
C ARG A 358 -29.44 12.97 -7.45
N ASN A 359 -28.14 13.18 -7.43
CA ASN A 359 -27.33 13.46 -8.60
C ASN A 359 -27.30 12.22 -9.52
N MET A 360 -28.38 11.99 -10.28
CA MET A 360 -28.63 10.76 -11.02
C MET A 360 -28.14 10.81 -12.47
N ASP A 361 -27.74 11.98 -12.99
CA ASP A 361 -27.43 12.10 -14.42
C ASP A 361 -26.10 12.80 -14.71
N SER A 362 -25.12 11.96 -15.07
CA SER A 362 -24.02 12.27 -15.99
C SER A 362 -22.94 13.25 -15.53
N GLY A 363 -21.69 12.89 -15.85
CA GLY A 363 -20.53 13.72 -15.58
C GLY A 363 -20.71 15.19 -15.94
N LEU A 364 -20.23 16.05 -15.04
CA LEU A 364 -19.86 17.45 -15.29
C LEU A 364 -20.96 18.44 -15.71
N LYS A 365 -22.26 18.08 -15.73
CA LYS A 365 -23.33 19.07 -15.83
C LYS A 365 -24.17 19.12 -14.56
N LEU A 366 -24.07 20.23 -13.82
CA LEU A 366 -25.00 20.58 -12.75
C LEU A 366 -26.43 20.47 -13.32
N HIS A 367 -27.25 19.59 -12.74
CA HIS A 367 -28.65 19.47 -13.16
C HIS A 367 -29.34 20.83 -12.93
N PRO A 368 -30.06 21.40 -13.90
CA PRO A 368 -30.69 22.73 -13.77
C PRO A 368 -31.79 22.84 -12.67
N ALA A 369 -32.05 21.77 -11.92
CA ALA A 369 -33.26 21.62 -11.09
C ALA A 369 -33.00 21.12 -9.65
N GLY A 370 -31.76 21.06 -9.15
CA GLY A 370 -31.55 20.78 -7.72
C GLY A 370 -30.14 20.85 -7.15
N LEU A 371 -30.07 20.76 -5.82
CA LEU A 371 -28.88 20.97 -4.99
C LEU A 371 -28.07 19.67 -4.79
N ALA A 372 -26.76 19.74 -5.00
CA ALA A 372 -25.82 18.75 -4.48
C ALA A 372 -25.48 19.11 -3.01
N LEU A 373 -25.95 18.31 -2.06
CA LEU A 373 -25.69 18.50 -0.62
C LEU A 373 -24.87 17.35 -0.05
N LEU A 374 -23.96 17.65 0.88
CA LEU A 374 -23.28 16.63 1.68
C LEU A 374 -24.13 16.19 2.87
N GLY A 375 -24.92 17.10 3.44
CA GLY A 375 -25.70 16.85 4.65
C GLY A 375 -24.79 16.58 5.85
N ASP A 376 -25.05 15.48 6.55
CA ASP A 376 -24.30 15.06 7.74
C ASP A 376 -23.11 14.12 7.45
N ASP A 377 -22.90 13.75 6.19
CA ASP A 377 -21.81 12.85 5.80
C ASP A 377 -20.45 13.54 5.78
N TYR A 378 -19.37 12.76 5.96
CA TYR A 378 -17.99 13.22 5.78
C TYR A 378 -17.60 13.16 4.30
N PRO A 379 -16.97 14.20 3.74
CA PRO A 379 -16.45 14.13 2.39
C PRO A 379 -15.38 13.03 2.26
N ARG A 380 -15.32 12.37 1.09
CA ARG A 380 -14.24 11.45 0.71
C ARG A 380 -13.10 12.32 0.17
N HIS A 381 -11.92 12.12 0.74
CA HIS A 381 -10.76 13.01 0.53
C HIS A 381 -9.70 12.46 -0.43
N TYR A 382 -9.96 11.34 -1.08
CA TYR A 382 -9.09 10.84 -2.15
C TYR A 382 -9.67 11.29 -3.49
N GLY A 383 -8.88 11.96 -4.33
CA GLY A 383 -9.18 12.15 -5.77
C GLY A 383 -10.19 13.22 -6.16
N THR A 384 -10.66 14.03 -5.22
CA THR A 384 -11.56 15.13 -5.54
C THR A 384 -10.76 16.38 -5.89
N ASP A 385 -10.77 16.73 -7.18
CA ASP A 385 -10.30 18.03 -7.66
C ASP A 385 -11.11 19.19 -7.03
N ARG A 386 -10.59 20.41 -7.15
CA ARG A 386 -11.23 21.62 -6.60
C ARG A 386 -12.69 21.80 -7.00
N GLY A 387 -13.07 21.39 -8.20
CA GLY A 387 -14.43 21.55 -8.71
C GLY A 387 -15.38 20.63 -7.97
N LYS A 388 -14.98 19.37 -7.78
CA LYS A 388 -15.79 18.37 -7.05
C LYS A 388 -15.90 18.68 -5.56
N MET A 389 -14.84 19.12 -4.88
CA MET A 389 -14.93 19.52 -3.47
C MET A 389 -15.87 20.72 -3.26
N ASN A 390 -15.79 21.70 -4.14
CA ASN A 390 -16.53 22.95 -4.00
C ASN A 390 -17.92 22.91 -4.65
N MET A 391 -18.36 21.79 -5.26
CA MET A 391 -19.67 21.69 -5.92
C MET A 391 -20.87 21.63 -4.95
N HIS A 392 -20.63 21.30 -3.68
CA HIS A 392 -21.69 21.13 -2.69
C HIS A 392 -22.13 22.48 -2.12
N TYR A 393 -23.43 22.74 -2.09
CA TYR A 393 -23.96 24.06 -1.71
C TYR A 393 -23.88 24.33 -0.21
N ASP A 394 -23.96 23.29 0.61
CA ASP A 394 -23.79 23.32 2.06
C ASP A 394 -22.31 23.23 2.49
N ASN A 395 -21.40 23.65 1.62
CA ASN A 395 -19.96 23.63 1.85
C ASN A 395 -19.26 24.87 1.29
N PHE A 396 -18.28 25.36 2.06
CA PHE A 396 -17.31 26.37 1.64
C PHE A 396 -15.92 25.99 2.17
N SER A 397 -14.91 26.56 1.54
CA SER A 397 -13.50 26.26 1.84
C SER A 397 -12.82 27.46 2.51
N PHE A 398 -11.84 27.19 3.35
CA PHE A 398 -11.05 28.19 4.07
C PHE A 398 -9.59 27.77 4.18
N GLY A 399 -8.70 28.73 4.39
CA GLY A 399 -7.27 28.46 4.33
C GLY A 399 -6.38 29.53 4.93
N LEU A 400 -5.09 29.23 4.93
CA LEU A 400 -4.01 30.11 5.39
C LEU A 400 -3.01 30.37 4.26
N ARG A 401 -2.35 31.52 4.30
CA ARG A 401 -1.31 31.87 3.32
C ARG A 401 -0.19 32.73 3.91
N SER A 402 1.04 32.49 3.46
CA SER A 402 2.17 33.42 3.55
C SER A 402 2.40 34.15 2.23
N GLU A 403 2.28 35.48 2.23
CA GLU A 403 2.57 36.33 1.06
C GLU A 403 4.05 36.27 0.65
N LYS A 404 4.95 36.03 1.62
CA LYS A 404 6.40 36.01 1.40
C LYS A 404 6.95 34.65 1.01
N ARG A 405 6.31 33.58 1.47
CA ARG A 405 6.86 32.22 1.42
C ARG A 405 6.08 31.27 0.52
N ASP A 406 4.77 31.49 0.35
CA ASP A 406 3.97 30.60 -0.47
C ASP A 406 4.15 30.92 -1.95
N CYS A 407 4.30 29.89 -2.77
CA CYS A 407 4.56 30.04 -4.20
C CYS A 407 3.35 30.56 -4.99
N ASP A 408 2.13 30.36 -4.47
CA ASP A 408 0.89 30.78 -5.09
C ASP A 408 -0.20 30.94 -4.02
N GLU A 409 -1.23 31.72 -4.32
CA GLU A 409 -2.39 31.93 -3.46
C GLU A 409 -3.45 30.87 -3.74
N TRP A 410 -3.16 29.62 -3.43
CA TRP A 410 -3.96 28.50 -3.89
C TRP A 410 -5.43 28.49 -3.46
N THR A 411 -5.73 29.07 -2.30
CA THR A 411 -7.11 29.25 -1.83
C THR A 411 -7.93 30.08 -2.81
N ARG A 412 -7.33 31.05 -3.52
CA ARG A 412 -8.04 31.82 -4.55
C ARG A 412 -8.59 30.89 -5.62
N TYR A 413 -7.86 29.83 -5.97
CA TYR A 413 -8.26 28.85 -6.97
C TYR A 413 -9.21 27.79 -6.42
N GLY A 414 -9.73 27.93 -5.20
CA GLY A 414 -10.56 26.92 -4.54
C GLY A 414 -9.79 25.70 -4.04
N VAL A 415 -8.46 25.76 -4.00
CA VAL A 415 -7.61 24.72 -3.41
C VAL A 415 -7.17 25.16 -2.02
N CYS A 416 -7.88 24.70 -0.99
CA CYS A 416 -7.75 25.20 0.38
C CYS A 416 -7.28 24.09 1.33
N GLN A 417 -6.90 24.43 2.56
CA GLN A 417 -6.48 23.46 3.57
C GLN A 417 -7.68 22.87 4.32
N GLY A 418 -8.76 23.64 4.52
CA GLY A 418 -9.97 23.17 5.20
C GLY A 418 -11.29 23.53 4.52
N ALA A 419 -12.33 22.76 4.82
CA ALA A 419 -13.73 23.03 4.45
C ALA A 419 -14.70 22.67 5.58
N VAL A 420 -15.83 23.37 5.63
CA VAL A 420 -16.83 23.19 6.70
C VAL A 420 -17.35 21.77 6.80
N ALA A 421 -17.65 21.13 5.67
CA ALA A 421 -18.19 19.77 5.68
C ALA A 421 -17.23 18.73 6.29
N GLN A 422 -15.92 18.98 6.26
CA GLN A 422 -14.93 18.12 6.91
C GLN A 422 -14.76 18.47 8.38
N HIS A 423 -14.50 19.74 8.68
CA HIS A 423 -13.97 20.15 9.99
C HIS A 423 -15.04 20.54 11.01
N TRP A 424 -16.33 20.41 10.69
CA TRP A 424 -17.36 20.60 11.69
C TRP A 424 -17.50 19.44 12.69
N GLN A 425 -17.72 19.81 13.94
CA GLN A 425 -17.86 18.90 15.07
C GLN A 425 -19.28 18.37 15.14
N ARG A 426 -19.51 17.24 14.47
CA ARG A 426 -20.81 16.57 14.48
C ARG A 426 -21.19 16.15 15.90
N GLY A 427 -22.36 16.58 16.35
CA GLY A 427 -22.86 16.29 17.70
C GLY A 427 -22.31 17.22 18.80
N SER A 428 -21.65 18.33 18.42
CA SER A 428 -21.26 19.36 19.38
C SER A 428 -22.49 19.95 20.07
N ALA A 429 -22.49 19.94 21.41
CA ALA A 429 -23.59 20.48 22.21
C ALA A 429 -23.62 22.02 22.20
N ALA A 430 -22.50 22.66 21.82
CA ALA A 430 -22.42 24.11 21.67
C ALA A 430 -22.90 24.64 20.32
N ALA A 431 -23.07 23.78 19.29
CA ALA A 431 -23.60 24.19 17.99
C ALA A 431 -25.13 24.39 18.07
N PRO A 432 -25.64 25.63 17.95
CA PRO A 432 -27.08 25.87 18.04
C PRO A 432 -27.83 25.33 16.81
N ASP A 433 -29.16 25.17 16.89
CA ASP A 433 -29.95 24.67 15.77
C ASP A 433 -29.70 25.48 14.49
N GLY A 434 -29.28 24.79 13.42
CA GLY A 434 -28.95 25.38 12.13
C GLY A 434 -27.52 25.94 12.01
N TRP A 435 -26.66 25.77 13.02
CA TRP A 435 -25.25 26.15 13.02
C TRP A 435 -24.32 24.93 13.06
N LYS A 436 -23.10 25.13 12.54
CA LYS A 436 -22.02 24.15 12.52
C LYS A 436 -20.83 24.71 13.29
N ALA A 437 -20.39 24.06 14.37
CA ALA A 437 -19.13 24.39 15.03
C ALA A 437 -17.97 23.78 14.22
N VAL A 438 -17.13 24.60 13.62
CA VAL A 438 -16.00 24.19 12.77
C VAL A 438 -14.71 24.33 13.54
N VAL A 439 -13.89 23.27 13.56
CA VAL A 439 -12.55 23.29 14.15
C VAL A 439 -11.55 22.50 13.31
N PHE A 440 -10.45 23.13 12.93
CA PHE A 440 -9.40 22.58 12.06
C PHE A 440 -8.02 22.71 12.73
N ASP A 441 -7.26 21.61 12.79
CA ASP A 441 -5.85 21.61 13.20
C ASP A 441 -4.95 21.71 11.95
N ALA A 442 -4.34 22.87 11.73
CA ALA A 442 -3.51 23.14 10.55
C ALA A 442 -2.31 22.18 10.42
N LEU A 443 -1.81 21.65 11.54
CA LEU A 443 -0.63 20.79 11.57
C LEU A 443 -1.03 19.33 11.46
N ASN A 444 -1.91 18.87 12.34
CA ASN A 444 -2.15 17.44 12.54
C ASN A 444 -3.40 16.91 11.83
N ASP A 445 -4.32 17.76 11.36
CA ASP A 445 -5.51 17.30 10.65
C ASP A 445 -5.20 16.91 9.19
N THR A 446 -6.11 16.13 8.61
CA THR A 446 -6.10 15.79 7.19
C THR A 446 -6.54 17.01 6.37
N CYS A 447 -5.69 17.54 5.49
CA CYS A 447 -6.03 18.70 4.67
C CYS A 447 -6.86 18.32 3.42
N ILE A 448 -7.76 19.20 2.95
CA ILE A 448 -8.56 18.93 1.74
C ILE A 448 -7.84 19.19 0.42
N GLY A 449 -6.74 19.95 0.41
CA GLY A 449 -6.07 20.42 -0.81
C GLY A 449 -4.56 20.18 -0.78
N ASN A 450 -3.98 19.85 -1.94
CA ASN A 450 -2.57 19.52 -2.11
C ASN A 450 -1.70 20.79 -2.15
N LYS A 451 -1.51 21.52 -1.03
CA LYS A 451 -0.84 22.84 -1.01
C LYS A 451 0.04 23.09 0.20
N ALA A 452 1.25 23.60 -0.09
CA ALA A 452 2.19 24.07 0.91
C ALA A 452 1.78 25.46 1.42
N THR A 453 1.77 25.61 2.74
CA THR A 453 1.67 26.90 3.41
C THR A 453 2.75 27.00 4.45
N TYR A 454 3.46 28.12 4.44
CA TYR A 454 4.48 28.36 5.44
C TYR A 454 3.84 28.77 6.77
N TYR A 455 3.47 27.77 7.59
CA TYR A 455 2.72 27.97 8.83
C TYR A 455 3.41 28.89 9.85
N ALA A 456 4.74 29.01 9.84
CA ALA A 456 5.45 29.89 10.76
C ALA A 456 5.39 31.40 10.39
N ASP A 457 4.94 31.76 9.18
CA ASP A 457 4.84 33.15 8.71
C ASP A 457 3.52 33.37 7.96
N VAL A 458 2.40 33.01 8.61
CA VAL A 458 1.07 33.27 8.04
C VAL A 458 0.84 34.76 8.00
N SER A 459 0.32 35.22 6.87
CA SER A 459 0.04 36.62 6.58
C SER A 459 -1.44 36.89 6.30
N HIS A 460 -2.20 35.87 5.92
CA HIS A 460 -3.60 35.95 5.56
C HIS A 460 -4.33 34.68 6.00
N TRP A 461 -5.57 34.84 6.48
CA TRP A 461 -6.57 33.76 6.44
C TRP A 461 -7.56 34.06 5.31
N CYS A 462 -8.16 33.01 4.75
CA CYS A 462 -8.88 33.11 3.50
C CYS A 462 -10.18 32.32 3.52
N PHE A 463 -11.15 32.79 2.74
CA PHE A 463 -12.46 32.18 2.49
C PHE A 463 -12.66 32.00 0.98
N TYR A 464 -13.23 30.87 0.58
CA TYR A 464 -13.58 30.58 -0.80
C TYR A 464 -14.95 29.90 -0.92
N TYR A 465 -15.77 30.39 -1.84
CA TYR A 465 -17.00 29.74 -2.27
C TYR A 465 -17.11 29.77 -3.79
N ASP A 466 -17.32 28.61 -4.41
CA ASP A 466 -17.60 28.52 -5.84
C ASP A 466 -19.04 28.97 -6.12
N THR A 467 -19.23 30.20 -6.59
CA THR A 467 -20.55 30.76 -6.90
C THR A 467 -21.12 30.29 -8.23
N LYS A 468 -20.33 29.63 -9.09
CA LYS A 468 -20.80 29.11 -10.39
C LYS A 468 -21.86 28.02 -10.21
N LYS A 469 -21.87 27.38 -9.03
CA LYS A 469 -22.88 26.40 -8.67
C LYS A 469 -24.22 27.02 -8.30
N ILE A 470 -24.33 28.31 -8.02
CA ILE A 470 -25.60 28.94 -7.62
C ILE A 470 -26.48 29.16 -8.87
N PRO A 471 -27.75 28.70 -8.89
CA PRO A 471 -28.66 28.98 -10.00
C PRO A 471 -28.90 30.47 -10.20
N GLU A 472 -29.15 30.87 -11.44
CA GLU A 472 -29.51 32.24 -11.77
C GLU A 472 -30.76 32.70 -10.97
N GLY A 473 -30.72 33.92 -10.43
CA GLY A 473 -31.79 34.47 -9.59
C GLY A 473 -31.88 33.93 -8.16
N GLN A 474 -31.10 32.90 -7.80
CA GLN A 474 -31.05 32.33 -6.46
C GLN A 474 -29.91 32.91 -5.63
N THR A 475 -30.02 32.79 -4.30
CA THR A 475 -29.01 33.30 -3.36
C THR A 475 -28.60 32.24 -2.34
N VAL A 476 -27.30 32.14 -2.06
CA VAL A 476 -26.79 31.39 -0.91
C VAL A 476 -26.22 32.40 0.07
N THR A 477 -26.62 32.34 1.34
CA THR A 477 -26.05 33.20 2.37
C THR A 477 -25.17 32.39 3.29
N VAL A 478 -23.91 32.81 3.44
CA VAL A 478 -22.95 32.20 4.34
C VAL A 478 -22.68 33.17 5.48
N THR A 479 -22.85 32.70 6.72
CA THR A 479 -22.56 33.46 7.93
C THR A 479 -21.51 32.73 8.75
N LEU A 480 -20.42 33.42 9.10
CA LEU A 480 -19.37 32.94 10.02
C LEU A 480 -19.37 33.83 11.26
N LEU A 481 -19.32 33.23 12.44
CA LEU A 481 -19.23 33.94 13.72
C LEU A 481 -18.02 33.46 14.52
N ALA A 482 -17.43 34.41 15.26
CA ALA A 482 -16.29 34.24 16.15
C ALA A 482 -15.12 33.43 15.55
N PRO A 483 -14.62 33.78 14.35
CA PRO A 483 -13.43 33.14 13.84
C PRO A 483 -12.23 33.48 14.72
N GLN A 484 -11.52 32.45 15.16
CA GLN A 484 -10.35 32.57 16.03
C GLN A 484 -9.31 31.50 15.71
N ALA A 485 -8.05 31.80 16.04
CA ALA A 485 -6.95 30.85 16.05
C ALA A 485 -6.50 30.60 17.49
N SER A 486 -6.35 29.32 17.87
CA SER A 486 -6.07 28.89 19.24
C SER A 486 -4.80 28.05 19.30
N SER A 487 -4.10 28.13 20.44
CA SER A 487 -2.88 27.39 20.76
C SER A 487 -3.13 26.37 21.87
N GLY A 488 -2.21 25.41 22.03
CA GLY A 488 -2.24 24.43 23.11
C GLY A 488 -3.14 23.20 22.86
N LEU A 489 -3.66 23.07 21.64
CA LEU A 489 -4.54 21.97 21.22
C LEU A 489 -3.94 21.20 20.05
N MET A 490 -4.23 19.91 20.01
CA MET A 490 -3.77 18.99 18.97
C MET A 490 -4.85 17.96 18.67
N LEU A 491 -5.11 17.69 17.39
CA LEU A 491 -5.96 16.56 16.99
C LEU A 491 -5.13 15.27 16.96
N ALA A 492 -5.26 14.44 17.99
CA ALA A 492 -4.54 13.18 18.11
C ALA A 492 -5.08 12.10 17.16
N GLY A 493 -4.19 11.20 16.74
CA GLY A 493 -4.46 10.07 15.86
C GLY A 493 -3.17 9.29 15.63
N GLY A 494 -3.28 8.01 15.27
CA GLY A 494 -2.14 7.15 15.05
C GLY A 494 -1.38 6.79 16.32
N ASP A 495 -0.07 6.50 16.17
CA ASP A 495 0.84 6.11 17.25
C ASP A 495 1.50 7.37 17.83
N MET A 496 0.92 7.92 18.91
CA MET A 496 1.39 9.18 19.50
C MET A 496 2.81 9.06 20.13
N PRO A 497 3.16 8.01 20.90
CA PRO A 497 4.53 7.78 21.35
C PRO A 497 5.54 7.67 20.20
N GLY A 498 5.22 6.86 19.17
CA GLY A 498 6.07 6.73 17.99
C GLY A 498 6.24 8.07 17.28
N TYR A 499 5.17 8.85 17.17
CA TYR A 499 5.20 10.18 16.57
C TYR A 499 6.07 11.16 17.37
N LYS A 500 5.97 11.17 18.70
CA LYS A 500 6.84 12.02 19.54
C LYS A 500 8.32 11.66 19.36
N ALA A 501 8.64 10.36 19.33
CA ALA A 501 10.01 9.90 19.11
C ALA A 501 10.54 10.33 17.74
N PHE A 502 9.70 10.28 16.70
CA PHE A 502 10.05 10.81 15.38
C PHE A 502 10.33 12.31 15.41
N LEU A 503 9.46 13.12 16.04
CA LEU A 503 9.66 14.57 16.14
C LEU A 503 10.97 14.90 16.89
N ASP A 504 11.26 14.21 17.99
CA ASP A 504 12.50 14.39 18.74
C ASP A 504 13.74 14.03 17.90
N ALA A 505 13.67 12.93 17.15
CA ALA A 505 14.74 12.52 16.24
C ALA A 505 14.93 13.51 15.09
N ARG A 506 13.84 14.05 14.54
CA ARG A 506 13.84 15.07 13.49
C ARG A 506 14.47 16.37 13.98
N ASP A 507 14.07 16.84 15.15
CA ASP A 507 14.57 18.09 15.73
C ASP A 507 16.03 17.96 16.18
N ALA A 508 16.45 16.75 16.58
CA ALA A 508 17.84 16.42 16.90
C ALA A 508 18.70 16.09 15.66
N TRP A 509 18.10 15.97 14.48
CA TRP A 509 18.79 15.54 13.27
C TRP A 509 19.93 16.50 12.92
N LYS A 510 21.12 15.93 12.66
CA LYS A 510 22.30 16.68 12.25
C LYS A 510 23.04 15.91 11.16
N PRO A 511 23.63 16.63 10.19
CA PRO A 511 24.45 15.99 9.18
C PRO A 511 25.72 15.39 9.80
N ASP A 512 26.11 14.20 9.34
CA ASP A 512 27.38 13.58 9.68
C ASP A 512 28.41 13.79 8.56
N TYR A 513 29.32 14.73 8.76
CA TYR A 513 30.43 15.04 7.85
C TYR A 513 31.75 14.34 8.24
N SER A 514 31.71 13.35 9.13
CA SER A 514 32.89 12.55 9.45
C SER A 514 33.41 11.80 8.21
N ASP A 515 34.69 11.44 8.22
CA ASP A 515 35.33 10.78 7.08
C ASP A 515 34.65 9.44 6.73
N SER A 516 34.08 9.36 5.53
CA SER A 516 33.38 8.18 5.01
C SER A 516 34.28 7.18 4.29
N ARG A 517 35.61 7.39 4.19
CA ARG A 517 36.51 6.47 3.45
C ARG A 517 36.43 5.02 3.92
N ALA A 518 36.34 4.79 5.24
CA ALA A 518 36.23 3.44 5.81
C ALA A 518 34.91 2.72 5.48
N LEU A 519 33.90 3.41 4.95
CA LEU A 519 32.63 2.78 4.54
C LEU A 519 32.74 2.01 3.22
N LEU A 520 33.87 2.12 2.51
CA LEU A 520 34.19 1.28 1.35
C LEU A 520 34.90 -0.02 1.74
N ASP A 521 35.34 -0.13 3.00
CA ASP A 521 35.95 -1.36 3.49
C ASP A 521 34.86 -2.43 3.67
N PRO A 522 35.20 -3.72 3.44
CA PRO A 522 34.33 -4.84 3.79
C PRO A 522 33.76 -4.70 5.21
N PRO A 523 32.45 -4.96 5.42
CA PRO A 523 31.82 -4.78 6.71
C PRO A 523 32.50 -5.63 7.79
N ALA A 524 32.44 -5.18 9.05
CA ALA A 524 32.98 -5.93 10.18
C ALA A 524 32.12 -7.17 10.52
N GLU A 525 30.81 -7.04 10.36
CA GLU A 525 29.86 -8.14 10.53
C GLU A 525 30.02 -9.17 9.40
N GLY A 526 30.06 -10.45 9.78
CA GLY A 526 30.22 -11.57 8.85
C GLY A 526 31.60 -11.72 8.21
N ARG A 527 32.63 -11.09 8.81
CA ARG A 527 34.02 -11.34 8.44
C ARG A 527 34.44 -12.77 8.77
N MET A 528 35.24 -13.32 7.87
CA MET A 528 35.87 -14.63 8.03
C MET A 528 37.07 -14.52 8.95
N GLU A 529 37.41 -15.60 9.63
CA GLU A 529 38.64 -15.69 10.44
C GLU A 529 39.90 -15.51 9.60
N LYS A 530 39.87 -15.95 8.34
CA LYS A 530 41.01 -15.90 7.42
C LYS A 530 40.59 -15.42 6.04
N ALA A 531 41.36 -14.48 5.50
CA ALA A 531 41.18 -14.02 4.14
C ALA A 531 41.53 -15.13 3.12
N LEU A 532 40.70 -15.28 2.09
CA LEU A 532 40.89 -16.30 1.05
C LEU A 532 41.20 -15.64 -0.29
N PRO A 533 42.29 -16.02 -0.99
CA PRO A 533 42.65 -15.41 -2.26
C PRO A 533 41.65 -15.80 -3.36
N ILE A 534 41.19 -14.82 -4.13
CA ILE A 534 40.25 -14.97 -5.24
C ILE A 534 40.94 -14.64 -6.56
N VAL A 535 41.63 -13.51 -6.61
CA VAL A 535 42.41 -13.06 -7.76
C VAL A 535 43.81 -12.72 -7.29
N LYS A 536 44.83 -13.16 -8.02
CA LYS A 536 46.22 -12.78 -7.80
C LYS A 536 46.86 -12.35 -9.10
N ASN A 537 47.45 -11.16 -9.11
CA ASN A 537 48.16 -10.60 -10.28
C ASN A 537 47.31 -10.70 -11.56
N HIS A 538 46.05 -10.24 -11.51
CA HIS A 538 45.08 -10.29 -12.60
C HIS A 538 44.59 -11.69 -13.02
N VAL A 539 45.02 -12.75 -12.34
CA VAL A 539 44.65 -14.14 -12.64
C VAL A 539 43.72 -14.68 -11.54
N PRO A 540 42.56 -15.28 -11.89
CA PRO A 540 41.73 -15.96 -10.90
C PRO A 540 42.48 -17.16 -10.30
N VAL A 541 42.57 -17.17 -8.98
CA VAL A 541 43.12 -18.28 -8.17
C VAL A 541 42.03 -18.94 -7.31
N SER A 542 40.80 -18.86 -7.79
CA SER A 542 39.61 -19.46 -7.22
C SER A 542 38.72 -20.05 -8.31
N GLU A 543 37.80 -20.91 -7.93
CA GLU A 543 36.77 -21.46 -8.82
C GLU A 543 35.39 -21.39 -8.17
N ILE A 544 34.36 -21.21 -9.00
CA ILE A 544 32.96 -21.34 -8.61
C ILE A 544 32.51 -22.76 -8.94
N VAL A 545 31.90 -23.43 -7.97
CA VAL A 545 31.33 -24.77 -8.15
C VAL A 545 29.85 -24.69 -7.87
N VAL A 546 29.03 -24.81 -8.90
CA VAL A 546 27.58 -24.62 -8.81
C VAL A 546 26.84 -25.95 -8.92
N ALA A 547 25.83 -26.13 -8.07
CA ALA A 547 24.87 -27.21 -8.18
C ALA A 547 23.49 -26.60 -8.46
N TYR A 548 22.94 -26.87 -9.64
CA TYR A 548 21.67 -26.30 -10.04
C TYR A 548 20.48 -27.05 -9.43
N GLY A 549 19.56 -26.32 -8.79
CA GLY A 549 18.30 -26.84 -8.24
C GLY A 549 17.30 -27.31 -9.31
N THR A 550 16.17 -27.88 -8.88
CA THR A 550 15.10 -28.37 -9.79
C THR A 550 13.93 -27.37 -9.83
N PRO A 551 13.42 -26.98 -11.03
CA PRO A 551 13.82 -27.39 -12.38
C PRO A 551 15.11 -26.71 -12.87
N VAL A 552 16.06 -27.53 -13.36
CA VAL A 552 17.45 -27.18 -13.66
C VAL A 552 17.62 -25.97 -14.57
N LYS A 553 16.95 -25.94 -15.73
CA LYS A 553 17.16 -24.86 -16.73
C LYS A 553 16.77 -23.47 -16.24
N ARG A 554 15.70 -23.38 -15.43
CA ARG A 554 15.16 -22.10 -14.93
C ARG A 554 16.08 -21.51 -13.87
N HIS A 555 16.46 -22.38 -12.95
CA HIS A 555 17.40 -22.08 -11.88
C HIS A 555 18.77 -21.69 -12.46
N GLN A 556 19.28 -22.46 -13.43
CA GLN A 556 20.56 -22.20 -14.09
C GLN A 556 20.65 -20.79 -14.67
N ARG A 557 19.65 -20.37 -15.45
CA ARG A 557 19.67 -19.05 -16.11
C ARG A 557 19.73 -17.90 -15.10
N VAL A 558 19.01 -18.00 -13.98
CA VAL A 558 19.00 -16.96 -12.94
C VAL A 558 20.38 -16.83 -12.29
N VAL A 559 20.96 -17.96 -11.92
CA VAL A 559 22.24 -18.03 -11.21
C VAL A 559 23.40 -17.64 -12.14
N ASP A 560 23.41 -18.08 -13.40
CA ASP A 560 24.46 -17.78 -14.37
C ASP A 560 24.61 -16.28 -14.63
N ARG A 561 23.50 -15.53 -14.66
CA ARG A 561 23.57 -14.06 -14.78
C ARG A 561 24.26 -13.36 -13.62
N SER A 562 24.14 -13.90 -12.41
CA SER A 562 24.88 -13.36 -11.27
C SER A 562 26.40 -13.58 -11.45
N PHE A 563 26.81 -14.69 -12.07
CA PHE A 563 28.21 -14.97 -12.40
C PHE A 563 28.72 -14.13 -13.58
N GLU A 564 27.89 -13.89 -14.60
CA GLU A 564 28.22 -12.96 -15.69
C GLU A 564 28.49 -11.57 -15.13
N ARG A 565 27.61 -11.09 -14.23
CA ARG A 565 27.78 -9.79 -13.56
C ARG A 565 29.04 -9.75 -12.70
N LEU A 566 29.30 -10.80 -11.92
CA LEU A 566 30.53 -10.94 -11.13
C LEU A 566 31.77 -10.82 -12.01
N ASN A 567 31.85 -11.63 -13.06
CA ASN A 567 33.00 -11.65 -13.96
C ASN A 567 33.18 -10.31 -14.69
N HIS A 568 32.09 -9.68 -15.15
CA HIS A 568 32.14 -8.37 -15.78
C HIS A 568 32.75 -7.32 -14.85
N LEU A 569 32.29 -7.24 -13.60
CA LEU A 569 32.80 -6.30 -12.60
C LEU A 569 34.27 -6.61 -12.23
N PHE A 570 34.62 -7.89 -12.10
CA PHE A 570 35.97 -8.29 -11.70
C PHE A 570 37.00 -8.08 -12.82
N THR A 571 36.63 -8.35 -14.07
CA THR A 571 37.47 -8.02 -15.23
C THR A 571 37.80 -6.54 -15.27
N GLN A 572 36.82 -5.68 -15.01
CA GLN A 572 37.01 -4.22 -15.02
C GLN A 572 37.82 -3.74 -13.82
N LYS A 573 37.56 -4.25 -12.62
CA LYS A 573 38.23 -3.80 -11.41
C LYS A 573 39.65 -4.35 -11.28
N TYR A 574 39.85 -5.64 -11.55
CA TYR A 574 41.11 -6.34 -11.31
C TYR A 574 41.90 -6.62 -12.61
N GLY A 575 41.44 -6.12 -13.76
CA GLY A 575 42.16 -6.28 -15.04
C GLY A 575 42.26 -7.74 -15.50
N MET A 576 41.30 -8.59 -15.13
CA MET A 576 41.35 -10.01 -15.42
C MET A 576 41.21 -10.28 -16.91
N THR A 577 42.04 -11.16 -17.46
CA THR A 577 41.98 -11.59 -18.87
C THR A 577 41.17 -12.87 -19.06
N THR A 578 40.87 -13.57 -17.98
CA THR A 578 40.06 -14.80 -17.95
C THR A 578 39.03 -14.72 -16.84
N ASN A 579 37.81 -15.19 -17.10
CA ASN A 579 36.76 -15.29 -16.09
C ASN A 579 37.12 -16.29 -14.99
N LEU A 580 36.50 -16.14 -13.81
CA LEU A 580 36.49 -17.18 -12.79
C LEU A 580 35.84 -18.44 -13.39
N PRO A 581 36.50 -19.61 -13.32
CA PRO A 581 35.92 -20.86 -13.79
C PRO A 581 34.62 -21.17 -13.05
N VAL A 582 33.54 -21.45 -13.78
CA VAL A 582 32.26 -21.95 -13.25
C VAL A 582 32.15 -23.43 -13.62
N LEU A 583 32.17 -24.31 -12.62
CA LEU A 583 32.27 -25.76 -12.79
C LEU A 583 31.09 -26.47 -12.11
N ALA A 584 30.68 -27.63 -12.66
CA ALA A 584 29.69 -28.50 -12.01
C ALA A 584 30.28 -29.34 -10.86
N ALA A 585 31.60 -29.52 -10.85
CA ALA A 585 32.35 -30.24 -9.83
C ALA A 585 33.68 -29.53 -9.57
N PRO A 586 34.22 -29.59 -8.33
CA PRO A 586 35.48 -28.95 -7.98
C PRO A 586 36.62 -29.57 -8.76
N SER A 587 37.59 -28.76 -9.17
CA SER A 587 38.83 -29.26 -9.72
C SER A 587 39.75 -29.81 -8.63
N ALA A 588 40.76 -30.58 -9.04
CA ALA A 588 41.83 -31.03 -8.15
C ALA A 588 42.80 -29.90 -7.73
N ALA A 589 42.63 -28.68 -8.24
CA ALA A 589 43.50 -27.56 -7.90
C ALA A 589 43.38 -27.21 -6.40
N ASN A 590 44.52 -26.89 -5.78
CA ASN A 590 44.60 -26.43 -4.40
C ASN A 590 44.34 -24.91 -4.31
N ASN A 591 43.14 -24.51 -4.72
CA ASN A 591 42.67 -23.13 -4.81
C ASN A 591 41.46 -22.88 -3.88
N THR A 592 41.05 -21.63 -3.75
CA THR A 592 39.79 -21.26 -3.03
C THR A 592 38.60 -21.75 -3.85
N LYS A 593 37.61 -22.38 -3.20
CA LYS A 593 36.39 -22.86 -3.87
C LYS A 593 35.17 -22.12 -3.35
N ILE A 594 34.37 -21.57 -4.26
CA ILE A 594 33.09 -20.92 -3.96
C ILE A 594 31.98 -21.87 -4.39
N PHE A 595 31.41 -22.60 -3.44
CA PHE A 595 30.28 -23.48 -3.67
C PHE A 595 28.98 -22.68 -3.70
N VAL A 596 28.20 -22.83 -4.77
CA VAL A 596 26.88 -22.22 -4.92
C VAL A 596 25.84 -23.34 -4.99
N GLY A 597 25.10 -23.51 -3.89
CA GLY A 597 24.18 -24.64 -3.64
C GLY A 597 24.44 -25.31 -2.27
N GLY A 598 23.36 -25.75 -1.60
CA GLY A 598 23.38 -26.17 -0.20
C GLY A 598 23.98 -27.56 0.10
N ASP A 599 23.92 -28.49 -0.86
CA ASP A 599 24.23 -29.91 -0.64
C ASP A 599 25.62 -30.19 -0.08
N ARG A 600 26.60 -29.34 -0.41
CA ARG A 600 27.98 -29.50 0.06
C ARG A 600 28.14 -28.99 1.48
N TYR A 601 27.55 -27.84 1.81
CA TYR A 601 27.61 -27.32 3.16
C TYR A 601 26.83 -28.20 4.14
N ALA A 602 25.72 -28.80 3.71
CA ALA A 602 24.97 -29.79 4.49
C ALA A 602 25.84 -30.97 4.98
N LYS A 603 26.89 -31.34 4.21
CA LYS A 603 27.85 -32.40 4.56
C LYS A 603 28.99 -31.92 5.46
N VAL A 604 29.28 -30.61 5.43
CA VAL A 604 30.32 -29.96 6.23
C VAL A 604 29.80 -29.70 7.64
N ASN A 605 28.62 -29.07 7.74
CA ASN A 605 27.97 -28.75 9.01
C ASN A 605 26.46 -28.90 8.90
N GLN A 606 25.98 -30.13 9.15
CA GLN A 606 24.57 -30.48 9.02
C GLN A 606 23.67 -29.68 9.97
N LYS A 607 24.13 -29.42 11.21
CA LYS A 607 23.35 -28.67 12.21
C LYS A 607 23.14 -27.23 11.77
N GLN A 608 24.22 -26.51 11.45
CA GLN A 608 24.11 -25.11 11.03
C GLN A 608 23.32 -24.99 9.73
N TYR A 609 23.53 -25.92 8.78
CA TYR A 609 22.74 -25.94 7.54
C TYR A 609 21.24 -26.11 7.82
N ALA A 610 20.85 -27.03 8.71
CA ALA A 610 19.44 -27.22 9.06
C ALA A 610 18.83 -25.98 9.74
N GLU A 611 19.58 -25.32 10.62
CA GLU A 611 19.16 -24.06 11.28
C GLU A 611 19.02 -22.92 10.27
N ASP A 612 19.97 -22.77 9.35
CA ASP A 612 19.92 -21.76 8.30
C ASP A 612 18.75 -22.01 7.33
N MET A 613 18.54 -23.26 6.90
CA MET A 613 17.44 -23.64 6.02
C MET A 613 16.07 -23.44 6.67
N ALA A 614 15.94 -23.69 7.98
CA ALA A 614 14.71 -23.41 8.72
C ALA A 614 14.35 -21.92 8.70
N ARG A 615 15.35 -21.04 8.73
CA ARG A 615 15.17 -19.59 8.65
C ARG A 615 14.95 -19.10 7.22
N LEU A 616 15.60 -19.70 6.24
CA LEU A 616 15.51 -19.30 4.82
C LEU A 616 14.23 -19.78 4.14
N ASN A 617 13.57 -20.82 4.65
CA ASN A 617 12.40 -21.43 4.04
C ASN A 617 11.28 -20.42 3.76
N GLY A 618 10.82 -20.36 2.50
CA GLY A 618 9.77 -19.43 2.08
C GLY A 618 10.24 -17.98 1.88
N THR A 619 11.55 -17.72 1.88
CA THR A 619 12.13 -16.37 1.71
C THR A 619 13.04 -16.30 0.50
N ASP A 620 13.31 -15.10 -0.02
CA ASP A 620 14.33 -14.88 -1.05
C ASP A 620 15.73 -14.59 -0.48
N GLY A 621 15.92 -14.98 0.77
CA GLY A 621 17.15 -14.86 1.54
C GLY A 621 18.29 -15.76 1.07
N TYR A 622 19.46 -15.55 1.65
CA TYR A 622 20.65 -16.37 1.41
C TYR A 622 21.47 -16.56 2.68
N ALA A 623 22.30 -17.59 2.69
CA ALA A 623 23.38 -17.78 3.64
C ALA A 623 24.72 -17.84 2.89
N VAL A 624 25.75 -17.26 3.50
CA VAL A 624 27.15 -17.40 3.12
C VAL A 624 27.89 -17.94 4.33
N ARG A 625 28.59 -19.07 4.18
CA ARG A 625 29.38 -19.72 5.24
C ARG A 625 30.77 -20.03 4.74
N THR A 626 31.71 -20.21 5.66
CA THR A 626 33.08 -20.61 5.33
C THR A 626 33.56 -21.79 6.16
N ASP A 627 34.37 -22.63 5.53
CA ASP A 627 35.09 -23.72 6.18
C ASP A 627 36.43 -23.94 5.46
N GLY A 628 37.52 -23.78 6.19
CA GLY A 628 38.88 -23.89 5.67
C GLY A 628 39.16 -22.93 4.50
N ARG A 629 39.26 -23.47 3.26
CA ARG A 629 39.50 -22.71 2.02
C ARG A 629 38.24 -22.55 1.15
N ASN A 630 37.09 -22.92 1.68
CA ASN A 630 35.84 -22.98 0.93
C ASN A 630 34.86 -21.93 1.44
N ILE A 631 34.16 -21.32 0.50
CA ILE A 631 33.03 -20.41 0.71
C ILE A 631 31.78 -21.13 0.19
N TYR A 632 30.69 -21.07 0.94
CA TYR A 632 29.42 -21.73 0.60
C TYR A 632 28.31 -20.68 0.56
N ILE A 633 27.68 -20.51 -0.60
CA ILE A 633 26.52 -19.65 -0.81
C ILE A 633 25.33 -20.56 -1.07
N TYR A 634 24.30 -20.50 -0.24
CA TYR A 634 23.11 -21.33 -0.40
C TYR A 634 21.83 -20.62 0.03
N ALA A 635 20.70 -21.12 -0.44
CA ALA A 635 19.37 -20.56 -0.21
C ALA A 635 18.33 -21.68 -0.13
N ALA A 636 17.13 -21.36 0.35
CA ALA A 636 16.00 -22.26 0.34
C ALA A 636 15.11 -22.06 -0.90
N PRO A 637 14.34 -23.07 -1.32
CA PRO A 637 13.32 -22.90 -2.35
C PRO A 637 12.33 -21.81 -1.97
N PHE A 638 12.13 -20.86 -2.89
CA PHE A 638 11.31 -19.68 -2.65
C PHE A 638 10.09 -19.61 -3.59
N ASN A 639 10.30 -19.74 -4.90
CA ASN A 639 9.24 -19.61 -5.90
C ASN A 639 9.43 -20.61 -7.06
N PHE A 640 8.85 -20.35 -8.23
CA PHE A 640 8.95 -21.21 -9.41
C PHE A 640 10.39 -21.39 -9.96
N VAL A 641 11.37 -20.58 -9.52
CA VAL A 641 12.81 -20.78 -9.80
C VAL A 641 13.54 -21.46 -8.63
N ALA A 642 12.79 -22.09 -7.72
CA ALA A 642 13.29 -22.72 -6.50
C ALA A 642 14.16 -21.76 -5.67
N ASP A 643 15.39 -22.15 -5.38
CA ASP A 643 16.39 -21.41 -4.59
C ASP A 643 17.21 -20.41 -5.42
N GLY A 644 17.02 -20.36 -6.75
CA GLY A 644 17.86 -19.57 -7.65
C GLY A 644 17.89 -18.07 -7.32
N ARG A 645 16.78 -17.53 -6.79
CA ARG A 645 16.68 -16.12 -6.37
C ARG A 645 17.59 -15.81 -5.19
N GLY A 646 17.54 -16.65 -4.15
CA GLY A 646 18.41 -16.51 -2.99
C GLY A 646 19.88 -16.71 -3.36
N LEU A 647 20.20 -17.69 -4.23
CA LEU A 647 21.58 -17.89 -4.69
C LEU A 647 22.14 -16.67 -5.41
N ALA A 648 21.40 -16.08 -6.36
CA ALA A 648 21.83 -14.85 -7.03
C ALA A 648 22.02 -13.69 -6.04
N ASN A 649 21.09 -13.51 -5.10
CA ASN A 649 21.21 -12.50 -4.03
C ASN A 649 22.47 -12.72 -3.17
N GLY A 650 22.80 -13.98 -2.85
CA GLY A 650 24.01 -14.32 -2.10
C GLY A 650 25.29 -14.02 -2.87
N VAL A 651 25.32 -14.25 -4.18
CA VAL A 651 26.45 -13.86 -5.04
C VAL A 651 26.61 -12.33 -5.06
N TYR A 652 25.51 -11.59 -5.24
CA TYR A 652 25.53 -10.12 -5.22
C TYR A 652 25.99 -9.55 -3.88
N ALA A 653 25.50 -10.10 -2.77
CA ALA A 653 25.93 -9.70 -1.44
C ALA A 653 27.41 -10.00 -1.21
N TRP A 654 27.89 -11.16 -1.67
CA TRP A 654 29.29 -11.52 -1.56
C TRP A 654 30.20 -10.57 -2.35
N ILE A 655 29.78 -10.12 -3.54
CA ILE A 655 30.49 -9.08 -4.30
C ILE A 655 30.53 -7.77 -3.50
N MET A 656 29.38 -7.27 -3.06
CA MET A 656 29.32 -5.95 -2.39
C MET A 656 30.04 -5.94 -1.05
N ASN A 657 30.06 -7.06 -0.32
CA ASN A 657 30.71 -7.13 0.99
C ASN A 657 32.21 -7.46 0.91
N ASN A 658 32.76 -7.76 -0.27
CA ASN A 658 34.19 -7.98 -0.48
C ASN A 658 34.83 -6.95 -1.42
N THR A 659 34.08 -5.94 -1.87
CA THR A 659 34.56 -4.91 -2.79
C THR A 659 34.03 -3.53 -2.39
N ASP A 660 34.57 -2.49 -2.99
CA ASP A 660 34.11 -1.10 -2.87
C ASP A 660 33.06 -0.74 -3.93
N ILE A 661 32.41 -1.73 -4.54
CA ILE A 661 31.48 -1.56 -5.65
C ILE A 661 30.09 -1.27 -5.08
N VAL A 662 29.56 -0.10 -5.42
CA VAL A 662 28.16 0.27 -5.19
C VAL A 662 27.45 0.32 -6.53
N SER A 663 26.17 -0.09 -6.58
CA SER A 663 25.35 0.06 -7.78
C SER A 663 24.80 1.48 -7.88
N VAL A 664 24.97 2.12 -9.04
CA VAL A 664 24.35 3.41 -9.35
C VAL A 664 23.47 3.24 -10.58
N ASN A 665 22.22 3.72 -10.51
CA ASN A 665 21.24 3.63 -11.60
C ASN A 665 21.40 4.77 -12.63
N ILE A 666 22.65 5.12 -12.97
CA ILE A 666 23.01 6.10 -13.99
C ILE A 666 23.98 5.42 -14.95
N ASP A 667 23.61 5.34 -16.23
CA ASP A 667 24.47 4.75 -17.26
C ASP A 667 25.75 5.59 -17.41
N VAL A 668 26.90 4.95 -17.33
CA VAL A 668 28.21 5.53 -17.65
C VAL A 668 28.71 4.87 -18.93
N ALA A 669 29.55 5.56 -19.71
CA ALA A 669 30.08 4.94 -20.92
C ALA A 669 30.95 3.73 -20.55
N GLU A 670 31.07 2.77 -21.47
CA GLU A 670 31.96 1.63 -21.28
C GLU A 670 33.38 2.10 -20.95
N GLY A 671 33.99 1.52 -19.91
CA GLY A 671 35.30 1.96 -19.40
C GLY A 671 35.25 3.06 -18.34
N GLN A 672 34.11 3.71 -18.10
CA GLN A 672 33.95 4.78 -17.11
C GLN A 672 33.34 4.27 -15.80
N PHE A 673 34.02 3.34 -15.12
CA PHE A 673 33.52 2.77 -13.87
C PHE A 673 33.66 3.72 -12.69
N ILE A 674 32.72 3.64 -11.76
CA ILE A 674 32.67 4.43 -10.51
C ILE A 674 33.50 3.81 -9.39
N PHE A 675 34.34 2.83 -9.70
CA PHE A 675 35.28 2.21 -8.77
C PHE A 675 36.70 2.34 -9.27
N ASP A 676 37.65 2.33 -8.34
CA ASP A 676 39.06 2.43 -8.69
C ASP A 676 39.56 1.04 -9.12
N PRO A 677 40.26 0.94 -10.27
CA PRO A 677 40.94 -0.28 -10.64
C PRO A 677 41.96 -0.67 -9.56
N ALA A 678 42.07 -1.96 -9.27
CA ALA A 678 43.11 -2.52 -8.42
C ALA A 678 44.37 -2.73 -9.29
N PRO A 679 45.40 -1.87 -9.19
CA PRO A 679 46.54 -1.91 -10.12
C PRO A 679 47.39 -3.17 -9.96
N ASP A 680 47.34 -3.78 -8.77
CA ASP A 680 48.02 -5.04 -8.47
C ASP A 680 47.20 -6.28 -8.90
N GLY A 681 45.95 -6.08 -9.35
CA GLY A 681 45.05 -7.14 -9.79
C GLY A 681 44.73 -8.16 -8.71
N ASN A 682 44.76 -7.79 -7.43
CA ASN A 682 44.54 -8.72 -6.32
C ASN A 682 43.16 -8.55 -5.68
N LEU A 683 42.53 -9.68 -5.33
CA LEU A 683 41.35 -9.74 -4.47
C LEU A 683 41.52 -10.90 -3.49
N SER A 684 41.35 -10.60 -2.19
CA SER A 684 41.11 -11.61 -1.17
C SER A 684 39.73 -11.40 -0.57
N ALA A 685 38.91 -12.44 -0.54
CA ALA A 685 37.67 -12.41 0.20
C ALA A 685 37.99 -12.34 1.69
N VAL A 686 37.31 -11.45 2.40
CA VAL A 686 37.39 -11.27 3.87
C VAL A 686 36.02 -11.40 4.54
N TRP A 687 34.94 -11.37 3.77
CA TRP A 687 33.56 -11.55 4.21
C TRP A 687 32.98 -12.85 3.65
N GLY A 688 32.27 -13.60 4.48
CA GLY A 688 31.73 -14.90 4.10
C GLY A 688 31.04 -15.70 5.21
N ASP A 689 30.61 -15.06 6.29
CA ASP A 689 29.86 -15.71 7.36
C ASP A 689 28.61 -14.90 7.77
N ALA A 690 27.53 -15.05 7.02
CA ALA A 690 26.30 -14.32 7.27
C ALA A 690 25.07 -15.06 6.75
N ILE A 691 23.91 -14.74 7.33
CA ILE A 691 22.60 -15.10 6.81
C ILE A 691 21.77 -13.84 6.72
N LYS A 692 21.20 -13.57 5.54
CA LYS A 692 20.34 -12.40 5.33
C LYS A 692 18.98 -12.86 4.83
N ILE A 693 17.95 -12.41 5.52
CA ILE A 693 16.54 -12.62 5.20
C ILE A 693 15.90 -11.24 5.19
N SER A 694 15.07 -10.98 4.20
CA SER A 694 14.27 -9.75 4.16
C SER A 694 12.90 -10.03 4.79
N PRO A 695 12.36 -9.08 5.57
CA PRO A 695 10.97 -9.18 6.04
C PRO A 695 9.98 -9.00 4.89
N LEU A 696 10.40 -8.39 3.77
CA LEU A 696 9.62 -8.27 2.56
C LEU A 696 10.01 -9.38 1.60
N VAL A 697 9.04 -10.12 1.13
CA VAL A 697 9.21 -11.20 0.17
C VAL A 697 9.44 -10.64 -1.26
N TYR A 698 8.91 -9.45 -1.55
CA TYR A 698 9.06 -8.79 -2.84
C TYR A 698 9.34 -7.29 -2.73
N ARG A 699 10.20 -6.80 -3.63
CA ARG A 699 10.75 -5.45 -3.64
C ARG A 699 10.88 -4.97 -5.09
N CYS A 700 10.05 -4.01 -5.49
CA CYS A 700 10.14 -3.32 -6.78
C CYS A 700 10.49 -1.85 -6.56
N GLY A 701 11.39 -1.33 -7.39
CA GLY A 701 11.81 0.07 -7.29
C GLY A 701 12.05 0.66 -8.67
N GLY A 702 11.14 1.54 -9.11
CA GLY A 702 11.23 2.44 -10.27
C GLY A 702 11.22 1.81 -11.66
N GLY A 703 10.39 2.35 -12.56
CA GLY A 703 10.17 1.83 -13.92
C GLY A 703 9.53 0.43 -13.98
N TYR A 704 8.91 -0.03 -12.89
CA TYR A 704 8.28 -1.35 -12.73
C TYR A 704 9.25 -2.55 -12.77
N HIS A 705 10.53 -2.32 -12.48
CA HIS A 705 11.54 -3.37 -12.42
C HIS A 705 11.80 -3.85 -10.98
N ILE A 706 11.94 -5.17 -10.85
CA ILE A 706 12.40 -5.80 -9.62
C ILE A 706 13.86 -5.44 -9.38
N THR A 707 14.16 -5.06 -8.16
CA THR A 707 15.52 -4.71 -7.74
C THR A 707 16.20 -5.92 -7.09
N ASP A 708 17.44 -6.22 -7.48
CA ASP A 708 18.28 -7.17 -6.73
C ASP A 708 18.81 -6.56 -5.43
N PHE A 709 19.55 -7.36 -4.66
CA PHE A 709 20.32 -6.91 -3.48
C PHE A 709 21.25 -5.72 -3.78
N MET A 710 21.80 -5.62 -5.00
CA MET A 710 22.64 -4.48 -5.39
C MET A 710 21.83 -3.20 -5.64
N GLY A 711 20.53 -3.30 -5.88
CA GLY A 711 19.68 -2.19 -6.30
C GLY A 711 19.80 -1.83 -7.79
N CYS A 712 20.28 -2.77 -8.63
CA CYS A 712 20.30 -2.63 -10.09
C CYS A 712 18.90 -2.87 -10.68
N THR A 713 18.46 -1.98 -11.58
CA THR A 713 17.13 -2.07 -12.22
C THR A 713 17.17 -2.35 -13.71
N ARG A 714 18.26 -2.02 -14.41
CA ARG A 714 18.42 -2.21 -15.87
C ARG A 714 19.31 -3.38 -16.27
N ASN A 715 20.33 -3.68 -15.46
CA ASN A 715 21.32 -4.74 -15.74
C ASN A 715 21.18 -5.94 -14.79
N SER A 716 20.14 -5.96 -13.96
CA SER A 716 19.87 -7.11 -13.10
C SER A 716 19.28 -8.25 -13.91
N VAL A 717 19.48 -9.49 -13.46
CA VAL A 717 18.75 -10.65 -13.99
C VAL A 717 17.23 -10.48 -13.89
N TRP A 718 16.78 -9.61 -12.98
CA TRP A 718 15.39 -9.32 -12.69
C TRP A 718 14.78 -8.21 -13.54
N ALA A 719 15.59 -7.47 -14.29
CA ALA A 719 15.14 -6.52 -15.30
C ALA A 719 14.63 -7.21 -16.58
N ASP A 720 14.94 -8.51 -16.76
CA ASP A 720 14.61 -9.28 -17.95
C ASP A 720 13.12 -9.70 -17.97
N PRO A 721 12.34 -9.26 -18.98
CA PRO A 721 10.93 -9.61 -19.17
C PRO A 721 10.62 -11.11 -19.34
N THR A 722 11.61 -11.97 -19.42
CA THR A 722 11.48 -13.43 -19.55
C THR A 722 11.90 -14.19 -18.29
N LEU A 723 12.58 -13.53 -17.34
CA LEU A 723 13.07 -14.13 -16.07
C LEU A 723 12.49 -13.44 -14.83
N GLY A 724 12.61 -12.12 -14.77
CA GLY A 724 11.93 -11.26 -13.80
C GLY A 724 10.63 -10.67 -14.36
N GLY A 725 10.35 -10.96 -15.63
CA GLY A 725 9.25 -10.42 -16.38
C GLY A 725 7.93 -10.60 -15.71
N THR A 726 7.44 -9.48 -15.23
CA THR A 726 6.02 -9.25 -15.17
C THR A 726 5.43 -9.58 -16.55
N ARG A 727 4.73 -10.72 -16.73
CA ARG A 727 3.40 -10.48 -17.31
C ARG A 727 2.77 -9.54 -16.31
N PRO A 728 2.23 -8.41 -16.76
CA PRO A 728 2.02 -7.27 -15.92
C PRO A 728 1.24 -7.75 -14.68
N ARG A 729 1.87 -7.78 -13.50
CA ARG A 729 1.15 -7.29 -12.33
C ARG A 729 0.91 -5.83 -12.69
N SER A 730 -0.08 -5.58 -13.55
CA SER A 730 -0.09 -4.45 -14.46
C SER A 730 -0.12 -3.16 -13.69
N THR A 731 1.05 -2.59 -13.57
CA THR A 731 1.25 -1.23 -13.17
C THR A 731 0.89 -0.38 -14.39
N ASN A 732 -0.42 -0.20 -14.63
CA ASN A 732 -1.06 1.09 -14.90
C ASN A 732 -2.38 1.06 -15.69
N HIS A 733 -3.36 1.73 -15.06
CA HIS A 733 -4.40 2.66 -15.52
C HIS A 733 -5.42 2.30 -16.59
N TRP A 734 -5.33 1.16 -17.29
CA TRP A 734 -6.25 0.86 -18.39
C TRP A 734 -7.05 -0.41 -18.12
N TRP A 735 -8.37 -0.25 -18.11
CA TRP A 735 -9.34 -1.24 -17.71
C TRP A 735 -9.15 -2.58 -18.47
N GLY A 736 -9.12 -3.69 -17.73
CA GLY A 736 -8.94 -5.03 -18.31
C GLY A 736 -8.82 -6.12 -17.24
N TYR A 737 -8.94 -7.37 -17.69
CA TYR A 737 -8.97 -8.55 -16.82
C TYR A 737 -7.65 -9.35 -16.85
N GLY A 738 -6.54 -8.74 -17.31
CA GLY A 738 -5.22 -9.38 -17.31
C GLY A 738 -5.06 -10.60 -18.26
N THR A 739 -6.07 -10.88 -19.09
CA THR A 739 -6.08 -11.99 -20.07
C THR A 739 -5.75 -11.56 -21.50
N GLU A 740 -5.77 -10.27 -21.80
CA GLU A 740 -5.55 -9.74 -23.14
C GLU A 740 -4.07 -9.77 -23.56
N LYS A 741 -3.83 -9.92 -24.87
CA LYS A 741 -2.48 -9.76 -25.45
C LYS A 741 -2.12 -8.28 -25.35
N ASN A 742 -1.16 -7.94 -24.47
CA ASN A 742 -0.50 -6.64 -24.32
C ASN A 742 -0.97 -5.59 -25.33
N MET A 743 -2.07 -4.91 -25.05
CA MET A 743 -2.36 -3.67 -25.74
C MET A 743 -1.25 -2.72 -25.32
N ASP A 744 -0.51 -2.16 -26.28
CA ASP A 744 0.40 -1.07 -25.97
C ASP A 744 -0.39 0.00 -25.18
N GLY A 745 0.26 0.67 -24.22
CA GLY A 745 -0.39 1.68 -23.38
C GLY A 745 -1.00 2.86 -24.16
N SER A 746 -0.79 2.94 -25.48
CA SER A 746 -1.41 3.92 -26.38
C SER A 746 -2.69 3.43 -27.07
N LYS A 747 -2.96 2.10 -27.07
CA LYS A 747 -4.13 1.46 -27.69
C LYS A 747 -5.12 0.86 -26.71
N ALA A 748 -4.69 0.54 -25.48
CA ALA A 748 -5.55 -0.02 -24.43
C ALA A 748 -6.81 0.84 -24.15
N GLY A 749 -6.68 2.17 -24.26
CA GLY A 749 -7.79 3.11 -24.05
C GLY A 749 -8.84 3.18 -25.17
N LYS A 750 -8.56 2.65 -26.37
CA LYS A 750 -9.53 2.63 -27.48
C LYS A 750 -10.16 1.25 -27.70
N ASP A 751 -9.36 0.19 -27.74
CA ASP A 751 -9.86 -1.14 -28.16
C ASP A 751 -10.30 -2.04 -26.97
N GLY A 752 -9.68 -1.87 -25.79
CA GLY A 752 -10.04 -2.64 -24.58
C GLY A 752 -11.39 -2.25 -23.98
N ALA A 753 -11.70 -0.94 -23.99
CA ALA A 753 -13.00 -0.42 -23.56
C ALA A 753 -14.16 -0.88 -24.46
N ASP A 754 -13.89 -1.17 -25.74
CA ASP A 754 -14.87 -1.62 -26.72
C ASP A 754 -15.22 -3.12 -26.59
N THR A 755 -14.35 -3.91 -25.96
CA THR A 755 -14.52 -5.37 -25.88
C THR A 755 -15.37 -5.81 -24.68
N TRP A 756 -15.41 -5.00 -23.62
CA TRP A 756 -15.93 -5.44 -22.33
C TRP A 756 -16.82 -4.45 -21.61
N GLY A 757 -16.84 -3.19 -22.06
CA GLY A 757 -17.64 -2.15 -21.46
C GLY A 757 -19.11 -2.20 -21.88
N ILE A 758 -19.77 -3.35 -21.79
CA ILE A 758 -21.16 -3.55 -22.23
C ILE A 758 -22.07 -3.90 -21.04
N ASP A 759 -23.19 -3.19 -20.89
CA ASP A 759 -24.15 -3.39 -19.81
C ASP A 759 -25.09 -4.58 -20.07
N PHE A 760 -26.08 -4.74 -19.18
CA PHE A 760 -27.07 -5.82 -19.28
C PHE A 760 -27.94 -5.73 -20.54
N ASP A 761 -28.11 -4.52 -21.06
CA ASP A 761 -29.00 -4.22 -22.17
C ASP A 761 -28.22 -4.15 -23.51
N GLY A 762 -26.94 -4.52 -23.50
CA GLY A 762 -26.08 -4.52 -24.68
C GLY A 762 -25.48 -3.15 -25.03
N ASN A 763 -25.63 -2.14 -24.16
CA ASN A 763 -25.14 -0.79 -24.42
C ASN A 763 -23.75 -0.55 -23.85
N ARG A 764 -23.02 0.39 -24.43
CA ARG A 764 -21.70 0.81 -23.93
C ARG A 764 -21.83 1.49 -22.56
N ILE A 765 -21.22 0.89 -21.55
CA ILE A 765 -20.98 1.46 -20.22
C ILE A 765 -19.95 2.60 -20.38
N ARG A 766 -20.23 3.78 -19.78
CA ARG A 766 -19.31 4.94 -19.81
C ARG A 766 -18.06 4.71 -18.94
N PRO A 767 -16.93 5.38 -19.22
CA PRO A 767 -15.80 5.47 -18.30
C PRO A 767 -16.23 5.78 -16.86
N GLY A 768 -15.85 4.91 -15.92
CA GLY A 768 -16.27 4.91 -14.52
C GLY A 768 -17.58 4.16 -14.19
N CYS A 769 -18.45 3.87 -15.15
CA CYS A 769 -19.66 3.07 -14.88
C CYS A 769 -19.38 1.56 -14.72
N TYR A 770 -18.12 1.12 -14.83
CA TYR A 770 -17.69 -0.29 -14.77
C TYR A 770 -17.56 -0.85 -13.34
N THR A 771 -17.81 -0.07 -12.30
CA THR A 771 -17.54 -0.46 -10.90
C THR A 771 -18.78 -0.96 -10.14
N GLY A 772 -19.96 -0.88 -10.77
CA GLY A 772 -21.26 -1.03 -10.11
C GLY A 772 -22.03 -2.31 -10.43
N HIS A 773 -22.67 -2.88 -9.42
CA HIS A 773 -23.55 -4.05 -9.51
C HIS A 773 -24.88 -3.73 -10.21
N PRO A 774 -25.51 -4.59 -11.04
CA PRO A 774 -25.07 -5.84 -11.67
C PRO A 774 -24.41 -5.65 -13.05
N CYS A 775 -24.13 -4.42 -13.49
CA CYS A 775 -23.48 -4.16 -14.78
C CYS A 775 -22.12 -4.88 -14.90
N LEU A 776 -21.40 -5.06 -13.79
CA LEU A 776 -20.14 -5.80 -13.74
C LEU A 776 -20.33 -7.32 -13.99
N VAL A 777 -21.49 -7.92 -13.74
CA VAL A 777 -21.70 -9.38 -13.83
C VAL A 777 -21.44 -9.93 -15.24
N ASN A 778 -21.94 -9.25 -16.29
CA ASN A 778 -21.72 -9.66 -17.68
C ASN A 778 -20.23 -9.64 -18.04
N VAL A 779 -19.52 -8.67 -17.50
CA VAL A 779 -18.09 -8.54 -17.70
C VAL A 779 -17.34 -9.70 -17.03
N LEU A 780 -17.72 -10.08 -15.81
CA LEU A 780 -17.10 -11.20 -15.09
C LEU A 780 -17.29 -12.53 -15.82
N GLU A 781 -18.45 -12.79 -16.43
CA GLU A 781 -18.70 -14.04 -17.17
C GLU A 781 -17.89 -14.12 -18.47
N ASN A 782 -17.76 -13.00 -19.20
CA ASN A 782 -16.84 -12.93 -20.34
C ASN A 782 -15.38 -13.11 -19.86
N ALA A 783 -15.03 -12.53 -18.71
CA ALA A 783 -13.66 -12.53 -18.21
C ALA A 783 -13.28 -13.94 -17.84
N LYS A 784 -14.12 -14.61 -17.04
CA LYS A 784 -14.06 -16.04 -16.74
C LYS A 784 -13.80 -16.88 -17.99
N SER A 785 -14.55 -16.67 -19.07
CA SER A 785 -14.34 -17.41 -20.32
C SER A 785 -12.93 -17.20 -20.90
N SER A 786 -12.48 -15.94 -20.94
CA SER A 786 -11.11 -15.57 -21.38
C SER A 786 -10.00 -16.12 -20.46
N TYR A 787 -10.23 -16.17 -19.15
CA TYR A 787 -9.29 -16.77 -18.18
C TYR A 787 -9.18 -18.28 -18.39
N ILE A 788 -10.31 -18.98 -18.54
CA ILE A 788 -10.33 -20.42 -18.82
C ILE A 788 -9.52 -20.72 -20.10
N ASP A 789 -9.71 -19.92 -21.14
CA ASP A 789 -9.04 -20.12 -22.43
C ASP A 789 -7.53 -19.75 -22.36
N SER A 790 -7.16 -18.72 -21.60
CA SER A 790 -5.78 -18.24 -21.49
C SER A 790 -4.91 -19.00 -20.48
N ALA A 791 -5.52 -19.60 -19.45
CA ALA A 791 -4.85 -20.34 -18.37
C ALA A 791 -3.99 -21.51 -18.88
N PHE A 792 -4.18 -21.96 -20.12
CA PHE A 792 -3.43 -23.04 -20.75
C PHE A 792 -2.83 -22.71 -22.13
N SER A 793 -2.84 -21.44 -22.54
CA SER A 793 -2.16 -21.05 -23.78
C SER A 793 -0.63 -21.15 -23.61
N MET A 794 0.00 -22.08 -24.32
CA MET A 794 1.45 -22.03 -24.57
C MET A 794 1.72 -20.72 -25.31
N THR A 795 2.27 -19.73 -24.63
CA THR A 795 2.59 -18.46 -25.29
C THR A 795 3.66 -18.70 -26.33
N SER A 796 3.37 -18.40 -27.59
CA SER A 796 4.38 -18.18 -28.62
C SER A 796 5.43 -17.21 -28.09
N GLY A 797 6.72 -17.56 -28.14
CA GLY A 797 7.88 -16.82 -27.65
C GLY A 797 8.12 -15.40 -28.21
N GLU A 798 7.06 -14.67 -28.54
CA GLU A 798 7.04 -13.25 -28.89
C GLU A 798 6.43 -12.47 -27.71
N SER A 799 7.14 -12.39 -26.58
CA SER A 799 6.85 -11.33 -25.61
C SER A 799 7.32 -10.01 -26.22
N GLY A 800 6.38 -9.19 -26.70
CA GLY A 800 6.60 -7.91 -27.37
C GLY A 800 7.22 -6.77 -26.56
N TYR A 801 8.16 -7.06 -25.66
CA TYR A 801 9.04 -6.02 -25.10
C TYR A 801 10.26 -5.87 -26.00
N GLY A 802 10.27 -4.80 -26.79
CA GLY A 802 11.40 -4.43 -27.63
C GLY A 802 12.64 -4.12 -26.80
N VAL A 803 13.59 -5.05 -26.78
CA VAL A 803 15.00 -4.74 -26.57
C VAL A 803 15.74 -5.36 -27.76
N GLY A 804 16.31 -4.50 -28.60
CA GLY A 804 16.78 -4.79 -29.95
C GLY A 804 18.05 -5.65 -30.06
N ASP A 805 18.27 -6.62 -29.19
CA ASP A 805 19.39 -7.56 -29.32
C ASP A 805 18.92 -8.94 -29.80
N THR A 806 19.17 -9.22 -31.08
CA THR A 806 18.65 -10.36 -31.84
C THR A 806 19.38 -11.69 -31.59
N LYS A 807 20.40 -11.72 -30.73
CA LYS A 807 21.25 -12.91 -30.56
C LYS A 807 20.66 -14.06 -29.73
N TRP A 808 19.55 -13.86 -29.02
CA TRP A 808 19.14 -14.80 -27.96
C TRP A 808 17.79 -15.52 -28.17
N ARG A 809 17.28 -15.58 -29.41
CA ARG A 809 16.00 -16.23 -29.80
C ARG A 809 16.01 -17.78 -29.88
N GLN A 810 16.92 -18.49 -29.22
CA GLN A 810 17.13 -19.94 -29.44
C GLN A 810 16.65 -20.88 -28.33
N ILE A 811 15.60 -20.55 -27.56
CA ILE A 811 15.01 -21.52 -26.61
C ILE A 811 13.85 -22.27 -27.28
N PRO A 812 13.87 -23.61 -27.38
CA PRO A 812 12.84 -24.38 -28.08
C PRO A 812 11.45 -24.32 -27.44
N GLN A 813 10.42 -24.18 -28.27
CA GLN A 813 8.98 -24.05 -27.95
C GLN A 813 8.40 -25.17 -27.06
N ALA A 814 8.96 -26.38 -27.08
CA ALA A 814 8.43 -27.53 -26.33
C ALA A 814 8.55 -27.41 -24.80
N ASN A 815 9.26 -26.38 -24.30
CA ASN A 815 9.48 -26.13 -22.87
C ASN A 815 9.16 -24.66 -22.48
N ASP A 816 8.49 -23.91 -23.36
CA ASP A 816 8.23 -22.47 -23.27
C ASP A 816 6.84 -22.20 -22.69
N CYS A 817 6.69 -22.37 -21.38
CA CYS A 817 5.63 -21.67 -20.67
C CYS A 817 6.24 -20.33 -20.25
N SER A 818 5.81 -19.21 -20.87
CA SER A 818 6.27 -17.88 -20.44
C SER A 818 6.14 -17.75 -18.92
N PHE A 819 7.27 -17.48 -18.27
CA PHE A 819 7.34 -17.31 -16.83
C PHE A 819 6.60 -16.04 -16.44
N ARG A 820 5.36 -16.16 -15.95
CA ARG A 820 4.81 -15.11 -15.10
C ARG A 820 5.40 -15.34 -13.72
N MET A 821 6.11 -14.36 -13.16
CA MET A 821 6.67 -14.47 -11.80
C MET A 821 5.58 -14.78 -10.75
N PHE A 822 4.34 -14.42 -11.08
CA PHE A 822 3.13 -14.75 -10.35
C PHE A 822 2.07 -15.23 -11.34
N ASP A 823 1.41 -16.36 -11.05
CA ASP A 823 0.13 -16.72 -11.69
C ASP A 823 -1.01 -15.88 -11.10
N VAL A 824 -0.77 -14.57 -11.09
CA VAL A 824 -1.67 -13.52 -10.62
C VAL A 824 -2.17 -12.79 -11.85
N PHE A 825 -3.48 -12.60 -11.92
CA PHE A 825 -4.07 -11.75 -12.93
C PHE A 825 -4.55 -10.45 -12.32
N GLY A 826 -4.47 -9.40 -13.11
CA GLY A 826 -4.98 -8.10 -12.70
C GLY A 826 -6.50 -7.98 -12.83
N LEU A 827 -7.12 -7.43 -11.80
CA LEU A 827 -8.46 -6.85 -11.87
C LEU A 827 -8.31 -5.33 -11.78
N TRP A 828 -8.29 -4.66 -12.94
CA TRP A 828 -7.99 -3.23 -13.06
C TRP A 828 -9.24 -2.36 -13.10
N VAL A 829 -9.17 -1.23 -12.42
CA VAL A 829 -10.07 -0.10 -12.60
C VAL A 829 -9.21 1.08 -13.07
N GLU A 830 -9.74 1.89 -14.00
CA GLU A 830 -9.12 3.15 -14.42
C GLU A 830 -8.92 4.08 -13.21
N ASP A 831 -7.95 5.00 -13.28
CA ASP A 831 -7.66 6.03 -12.26
C ASP A 831 -8.82 7.03 -12.12
N CYS A 832 -9.93 6.52 -11.62
CA CYS A 832 -11.23 7.11 -11.83
C CYS A 832 -12.06 7.10 -10.55
N GLN A 833 -12.54 8.28 -10.22
CA GLN A 833 -13.47 8.54 -9.13
C GLN A 833 -14.92 8.52 -9.60
N THR A 834 -15.19 8.32 -10.89
CA THR A 834 -16.56 8.21 -11.38
C THR A 834 -17.04 6.76 -11.28
N HIS A 835 -18.30 6.61 -10.90
CA HIS A 835 -18.96 5.32 -10.69
C HIS A 835 -20.33 5.31 -11.36
N CYS A 836 -20.85 4.12 -11.65
CA CYS A 836 -22.19 3.98 -12.22
C CYS A 836 -23.26 4.56 -11.30
N GLN A 837 -24.23 5.28 -11.86
CA GLN A 837 -25.33 5.91 -11.12
C GLN A 837 -26.70 5.28 -11.37
N CYS A 838 -26.77 4.14 -12.08
CA CYS A 838 -28.05 3.50 -12.36
C CYS A 838 -28.72 2.96 -11.07
N GLU A 839 -30.05 2.87 -11.07
CA GLU A 839 -30.83 2.39 -9.91
C GLU A 839 -30.33 1.04 -9.38
N LYS A 840 -29.92 0.14 -10.28
CA LYS A 840 -29.40 -1.17 -9.90
C LYS A 840 -28.09 -1.07 -9.09
N CYS A 841 -27.19 -0.15 -9.45
CA CYS A 841 -25.93 0.10 -8.73
C CYS A 841 -26.10 0.82 -7.39
N HIS A 842 -27.26 1.44 -7.17
CA HIS A 842 -27.65 2.09 -5.91
C HIS A 842 -28.45 1.19 -4.98
N THR A 843 -28.82 -0.01 -5.44
CA THR A 843 -29.56 -0.98 -4.62
C THR A 843 -28.69 -1.38 -3.41
N PRO A 844 -29.26 -1.41 -2.18
CA PRO A 844 -28.49 -1.74 -0.98
C PRO A 844 -27.80 -3.11 -1.06
N ILE A 845 -26.64 -3.21 -0.42
CA ILE A 845 -25.91 -4.47 -0.25
C ILE A 845 -26.29 -5.06 1.10
N ARG A 846 -26.70 -6.33 1.09
CA ARG A 846 -27.00 -7.10 2.28
C ARG A 846 -25.76 -7.90 2.69
N LEU A 847 -25.31 -7.68 3.91
CA LEU A 847 -24.18 -8.37 4.53
C LEU A 847 -24.61 -9.73 5.09
N PRO A 848 -23.66 -10.66 5.33
CA PRO A 848 -23.95 -12.00 5.86
C PRO A 848 -24.74 -11.99 7.17
N ASN A 849 -24.60 -10.93 7.99
CA ASN A 849 -25.26 -10.83 9.28
C ASN A 849 -26.71 -10.34 9.24
N GLY A 850 -27.20 -9.83 8.11
CA GLY A 850 -28.47 -9.11 8.10
C GLY A 850 -28.42 -7.70 7.54
N ASP A 851 -27.29 -7.03 7.79
CA ASP A 851 -27.22 -5.58 7.72
C ASP A 851 -27.23 -5.08 6.28
N LEU A 852 -27.78 -3.88 6.10
CA LEU A 852 -27.90 -3.24 4.80
C LEU A 852 -26.92 -2.07 4.69
N ILE A 853 -25.96 -2.17 3.79
CA ILE A 853 -25.13 -1.06 3.36
C ILE A 853 -25.89 -0.33 2.24
N LYS A 854 -26.28 0.91 2.52
CA LYS A 854 -26.92 1.79 1.53
C LYS A 854 -25.88 2.71 0.94
N ARG A 855 -25.95 2.93 -0.38
CA ARG A 855 -25.16 3.98 -1.00
C ARG A 855 -25.67 5.35 -0.54
N PRO A 856 -24.81 6.25 -0.04
CA PRO A 856 -25.25 7.58 0.36
C PRO A 856 -25.62 8.44 -0.86
N ALA A 857 -26.35 9.53 -0.61
CA ALA A 857 -26.82 10.43 -1.68
C ALA A 857 -25.69 11.21 -2.37
N SER A 858 -24.58 11.46 -1.67
CA SER A 858 -23.40 12.12 -2.22
C SER A 858 -22.35 11.09 -2.66
N ILE A 859 -21.88 11.23 -3.90
CA ILE A 859 -20.78 10.44 -4.49
C ILE A 859 -19.39 10.84 -3.96
N HIS A 860 -19.37 11.76 -3.01
CA HIS A 860 -18.17 12.22 -2.34
C HIS A 860 -18.30 11.98 -0.84
N SER A 861 -19.10 11.02 -0.38
CA SER A 861 -19.21 10.62 1.02
C SER A 861 -18.24 9.48 1.35
N MET A 862 -17.63 9.48 2.53
CA MET A 862 -16.82 8.34 2.99
C MET A 862 -17.61 7.03 3.01
N LYS A 863 -18.90 7.07 3.40
CA LYS A 863 -19.79 5.89 3.41
C LYS A 863 -20.01 5.29 2.03
N GLU A 864 -19.81 6.08 0.99
CA GLU A 864 -19.86 5.56 -0.38
C GLU A 864 -18.64 4.66 -0.63
N GLY A 865 -17.51 4.90 0.05
CA GLY A 865 -16.28 4.11 -0.09
C GLY A 865 -16.51 2.69 0.42
N ASP A 866 -17.11 2.56 1.60
CA ASP A 866 -17.52 1.27 2.16
C ASP A 866 -18.47 0.51 1.22
N PHE A 867 -19.44 1.20 0.63
CA PHE A 867 -20.39 0.62 -0.32
C PHE A 867 -19.69 0.13 -1.60
N LEU A 868 -18.92 1.01 -2.25
CA LEU A 868 -18.26 0.72 -3.53
C LEU A 868 -17.15 -0.32 -3.37
N SER A 869 -16.36 -0.26 -2.30
CA SER A 869 -15.35 -1.27 -1.99
C SER A 869 -15.99 -2.63 -1.77
N THR A 870 -17.01 -2.72 -0.91
CA THR A 870 -17.76 -3.96 -0.68
C THR A 870 -18.31 -4.52 -1.99
N GLN A 871 -18.88 -3.66 -2.83
CA GLN A 871 -19.38 -4.01 -4.15
C GLN A 871 -18.28 -4.58 -5.06
N PHE A 872 -17.16 -3.87 -5.19
CA PHE A 872 -16.06 -4.25 -6.07
C PHE A 872 -15.41 -5.57 -5.67
N TYR A 873 -15.04 -5.71 -4.41
CA TYR A 873 -14.38 -6.93 -3.94
C TYR A 873 -15.32 -8.14 -3.95
N ALA A 874 -16.63 -7.97 -3.72
CA ALA A 874 -17.59 -9.07 -3.85
C ALA A 874 -17.69 -9.58 -5.30
N ASN A 875 -17.64 -8.68 -6.28
CA ASN A 875 -17.58 -9.05 -7.69
C ASN A 875 -16.28 -9.78 -8.04
N GLY A 876 -15.13 -9.27 -7.60
CA GLY A 876 -13.85 -9.96 -7.83
C GLY A 876 -13.78 -11.33 -7.14
N CYS A 877 -14.36 -11.47 -5.94
CA CYS A 877 -14.50 -12.75 -5.22
C CYS A 877 -15.37 -13.76 -5.99
N ALA A 878 -16.50 -13.32 -6.55
CA ALA A 878 -17.36 -14.18 -7.36
C ALA A 878 -16.62 -14.72 -8.59
N MET A 879 -15.91 -13.84 -9.31
CA MET A 879 -15.12 -14.21 -10.47
C MET A 879 -13.98 -15.18 -10.14
N ILE A 880 -13.15 -14.85 -9.15
CA ILE A 880 -12.00 -15.70 -8.81
C ILE A 880 -12.44 -17.06 -8.24
N ASN A 881 -13.54 -17.11 -7.48
CA ASN A 881 -14.09 -18.38 -7.01
C ASN A 881 -14.43 -19.30 -8.18
N GLN A 882 -15.15 -18.80 -9.19
CA GLN A 882 -15.49 -19.60 -10.36
C GLN A 882 -14.24 -20.08 -11.12
N VAL A 883 -13.26 -19.21 -11.36
CA VAL A 883 -12.00 -19.60 -12.01
C VAL A 883 -11.27 -20.69 -11.19
N ASN A 884 -11.23 -20.55 -9.87
CA ASN A 884 -10.52 -21.49 -9.00
C ASN A 884 -11.23 -22.84 -8.84
N VAL A 885 -12.56 -22.85 -8.99
CA VAL A 885 -13.36 -24.09 -9.03
C VAL A 885 -13.09 -24.89 -10.30
N TYR A 886 -12.99 -24.23 -11.46
CA TYR A 886 -12.95 -24.91 -12.76
C TYR A 886 -11.56 -25.04 -13.40
N CYS A 887 -10.60 -24.18 -13.06
CA CYS A 887 -9.28 -24.20 -13.69
C CYS A 887 -8.17 -24.60 -12.73
N ARG A 888 -7.99 -23.82 -11.67
CA ARG A 888 -6.83 -23.95 -10.77
C ARG A 888 -7.11 -23.30 -9.42
N ARG A 889 -7.03 -24.09 -8.34
CA ARG A 889 -7.44 -23.66 -6.99
C ARG A 889 -6.63 -22.52 -6.38
N ASP A 890 -5.38 -22.39 -6.79
CA ASP A 890 -4.40 -21.43 -6.29
C ASP A 890 -4.15 -20.25 -7.26
N LEU A 891 -4.95 -20.11 -8.32
CA LEU A 891 -4.89 -18.94 -9.19
C LEU A 891 -5.34 -17.72 -8.40
N ARG A 892 -4.60 -16.61 -8.55
CA ARG A 892 -4.82 -15.39 -7.79
C ARG A 892 -5.22 -14.23 -8.68
N VAL A 893 -5.95 -13.28 -8.11
CA VAL A 893 -6.23 -11.97 -8.73
C VAL A 893 -5.65 -10.87 -7.86
N GLU A 894 -5.29 -9.74 -8.46
CA GLU A 894 -4.75 -8.58 -7.76
C GLU A 894 -5.47 -7.30 -8.18
N SER A 895 -5.72 -6.41 -7.22
CA SER A 895 -6.11 -5.03 -7.47
C SER A 895 -5.28 -4.06 -6.65
N ILE A 896 -5.01 -2.89 -7.21
CA ILE A 896 -4.46 -1.76 -6.45
C ILE A 896 -5.61 -1.12 -5.69
N ALA A 897 -5.52 -1.13 -4.36
CA ALA A 897 -6.50 -0.54 -3.46
C ALA A 897 -6.12 0.92 -3.19
N TYR A 898 -6.44 1.80 -4.15
CA TYR A 898 -6.36 3.25 -3.98
C TYR A 898 -7.76 3.89 -4.00
N MET A 899 -7.85 5.19 -3.64
CA MET A 899 -9.10 5.95 -3.72
C MET A 899 -10.23 5.29 -2.91
N TRP A 900 -11.40 5.03 -3.53
CA TRP A 900 -12.55 4.39 -2.89
C TRP A 900 -12.34 2.90 -2.63
N MET A 901 -11.34 2.26 -3.24
CA MET A 901 -10.95 0.86 -3.00
C MET A 901 -10.00 0.72 -1.81
N ALA A 902 -9.40 1.82 -1.32
CA ALA A 902 -8.51 1.80 -0.16
C ALA A 902 -9.24 1.37 1.12
N GLU A 903 -10.56 1.58 1.18
CA GLU A 903 -11.42 1.12 2.26
C GLU A 903 -11.57 -0.40 2.19
N PRO A 904 -11.29 -1.15 3.26
CA PRO A 904 -11.59 -2.58 3.32
C PRO A 904 -13.09 -2.88 3.17
N PRO A 905 -13.46 -3.94 2.44
CA PRO A 905 -14.85 -4.35 2.30
C PRO A 905 -15.41 -4.87 3.63
N GLN A 906 -16.72 -4.77 3.81
CA GLN A 906 -17.41 -5.15 5.06
C GLN A 906 -17.69 -6.66 5.16
N PHE A 907 -16.85 -7.50 4.55
CA PHE A 907 -16.91 -8.97 4.60
C PHE A 907 -15.53 -9.61 4.31
N ASN A 908 -15.36 -10.89 4.63
CA ASN A 908 -14.13 -11.64 4.34
C ASN A 908 -14.03 -12.01 2.85
N ILE A 909 -13.03 -11.46 2.16
CA ILE A 909 -12.77 -11.74 0.75
C ILE A 909 -11.96 -13.04 0.57
N SER A 910 -11.83 -13.49 -0.67
CA SER A 910 -11.04 -14.67 -1.05
C SER A 910 -9.57 -14.54 -0.65
N ARG A 911 -8.97 -15.62 -0.11
CA ARG A 911 -7.51 -15.72 0.13
C ARG A 911 -6.67 -15.70 -1.14
N ASN A 912 -7.33 -15.93 -2.29
CA ASN A 912 -6.71 -15.82 -3.61
C ASN A 912 -6.82 -14.40 -4.18
N TYR A 913 -7.30 -13.44 -3.39
CA TYR A 913 -7.30 -12.04 -3.74
C TYR A 913 -6.08 -11.35 -3.09
N ASN A 914 -5.14 -10.94 -3.94
CA ASN A 914 -4.03 -10.08 -3.54
C ASN A 914 -4.50 -8.63 -3.51
N VAL A 915 -4.30 -7.95 -2.40
CA VAL A 915 -4.63 -6.52 -2.28
C VAL A 915 -3.33 -5.74 -2.21
N ARG A 916 -3.16 -4.81 -3.14
CA ARG A 916 -2.03 -3.89 -3.10
C ARG A 916 -2.51 -2.53 -2.60
N LEU A 917 -2.48 -2.33 -1.30
CA LEU A 917 -2.89 -1.07 -0.67
C LEU A 917 -2.00 0.06 -1.18
N CYS A 918 -2.61 1.19 -1.52
CA CYS A 918 -1.91 2.38 -1.97
C CYS A 918 -2.41 3.56 -1.13
N PRO A 919 -1.60 4.10 -0.21
CA PRO A 919 -1.89 5.28 0.59
C PRO A 919 -2.01 6.56 -0.25
N TYR A 920 -3.05 6.61 -1.08
CA TYR A 920 -3.31 7.65 -2.07
C TYR A 920 -4.81 7.98 -2.12
N ILE A 921 -5.22 9.25 -2.08
CA ILE A 921 -4.42 10.48 -2.24
C ILE A 921 -4.06 11.10 -0.87
N ARG A 922 -2.96 11.87 -0.81
CA ARG A 922 -2.68 12.77 0.33
C ARG A 922 -2.06 12.11 1.56
N LYS A 923 -1.30 11.02 1.40
CA LYS A 923 -0.28 10.67 2.39
C LYS A 923 0.79 11.78 2.40
N ASP A 924 1.14 12.27 3.58
CA ASP A 924 2.30 13.13 3.75
C ASP A 924 3.55 12.27 3.87
N TYR A 925 4.48 12.38 2.91
CA TYR A 925 5.71 11.59 2.87
C TYR A 925 6.83 12.14 3.76
N MET A 926 6.65 13.30 4.39
CA MET A 926 7.58 13.84 5.39
C MET A 926 7.21 13.48 6.83
N GLU A 927 6.08 12.80 7.02
CA GLU A 927 5.56 12.35 8.31
C GLU A 927 5.34 10.84 8.24
N PRO A 928 5.66 10.05 9.29
CA PRO A 928 5.42 8.61 9.29
C PRO A 928 3.96 8.24 9.03
N ILE A 929 3.71 7.03 8.52
CA ILE A 929 2.38 6.48 8.22
C ILE A 929 1.47 6.46 9.44
N PHE A 930 2.05 6.38 10.64
CA PHE A 930 1.36 6.40 11.92
C PHE A 930 1.25 7.80 12.55
N ALA A 931 1.70 8.86 11.89
CA ALA A 931 1.53 10.22 12.37
C ALA A 931 0.04 10.64 12.35
N PRO A 932 -0.38 11.60 13.20
CA PRO A 932 -1.76 12.10 13.22
C PRO A 932 -2.30 12.56 11.85
N ALA A 933 -1.46 13.18 11.02
CA ALA A 933 -1.84 13.62 9.69
C ALA A 933 -2.11 12.46 8.70
N ASN A 934 -1.47 11.31 8.94
CA ASN A 934 -1.57 10.07 8.15
C ASN A 934 -2.47 9.00 8.82
N ASP A 935 -3.15 9.34 9.92
CA ASP A 935 -3.94 8.43 10.76
C ASP A 935 -4.93 7.53 9.98
N VAL A 936 -5.51 8.05 8.90
CA VAL A 936 -6.42 7.28 8.04
C VAL A 936 -5.75 6.04 7.42
N TRP A 937 -4.46 6.15 7.08
CA TRP A 937 -3.71 5.10 6.41
C TRP A 937 -3.30 4.00 7.37
N ILE A 938 -2.77 4.35 8.55
CA ILE A 938 -2.45 3.34 9.56
C ILE A 938 -3.72 2.60 10.02
N ARG A 939 -4.87 3.28 10.08
CA ARG A 939 -6.17 2.62 10.30
C ARG A 939 -6.46 1.64 9.17
N ASN A 940 -6.38 2.05 7.91
CA ASN A 940 -6.63 1.15 6.78
C ASN A 940 -5.64 -0.03 6.72
N ILE A 941 -4.36 0.17 7.02
CA ILE A 941 -3.35 -0.90 7.12
C ILE A 941 -3.74 -1.91 8.21
N ASN A 942 -4.07 -1.44 9.42
CA ASN A 942 -4.51 -2.33 10.49
C ASN A 942 -5.80 -3.07 10.10
N ARG A 943 -6.71 -2.40 9.40
CA ARG A 943 -7.98 -2.98 8.96
C ARG A 943 -7.76 -4.07 7.89
N TRP A 944 -6.95 -3.80 6.87
CA TRP A 944 -6.57 -4.76 5.83
C TRP A 944 -5.76 -5.93 6.39
N GLY A 945 -4.82 -5.64 7.29
CA GLY A 945 -3.96 -6.60 7.96
C GLY A 945 -4.69 -7.60 8.86
N GLN A 946 -6.02 -7.49 9.01
CA GLN A 946 -6.86 -8.44 9.75
C GLN A 946 -7.60 -9.45 8.87
N LEU A 947 -7.68 -9.20 7.56
CA LEU A 947 -8.22 -10.17 6.62
C LEU A 947 -7.19 -11.28 6.35
N ASP A 948 -7.67 -12.47 6.03
CA ASP A 948 -6.81 -13.57 5.60
C ASP A 948 -6.52 -13.42 4.10
N ILE A 949 -5.64 -12.48 3.75
CA ILE A 949 -5.30 -12.11 2.38
C ILE A 949 -3.79 -11.89 2.25
N HIS A 950 -3.31 -11.92 1.02
CA HIS A 950 -1.97 -11.45 0.71
C HIS A 950 -1.98 -9.93 0.53
N LEU A 951 -1.49 -9.20 1.54
CA LEU A 951 -1.39 -7.74 1.52
C LEU A 951 -0.02 -7.29 1.01
N ALA A 952 -0.05 -6.47 -0.05
CA ALA A 952 1.09 -5.78 -0.60
C ALA A 952 0.88 -4.27 -0.47
N MET A 953 1.96 -3.50 -0.58
CA MET A 953 1.93 -2.04 -0.56
C MET A 953 2.40 -1.47 -1.90
N TYR A 954 1.71 -0.44 -2.38
CA TYR A 954 2.09 0.39 -3.52
C TYR A 954 2.30 1.81 -3.05
N GLU A 955 3.48 2.35 -3.31
CA GLU A 955 3.89 3.62 -2.75
C GLU A 955 4.50 4.52 -3.82
N TYR A 956 4.15 5.80 -3.75
CA TYR A 956 4.65 6.83 -4.66
C TYR A 956 5.87 7.57 -4.10
N THR A 957 6.54 7.01 -3.07
CA THR A 957 7.66 7.59 -2.33
C THR A 957 8.79 8.18 -3.20
N LEU A 958 9.00 7.66 -4.42
CA LEU A 958 10.05 8.09 -5.34
C LEU A 958 9.52 8.54 -6.70
N LEU A 959 8.19 8.68 -6.85
CA LEU A 959 7.57 9.23 -8.04
C LEU A 959 7.42 10.74 -7.85
N PHE A 960 8.11 11.55 -8.65
CA PHE A 960 8.03 13.02 -8.65
C PHE A 960 8.55 13.72 -7.35
N ILE A 961 8.76 12.98 -6.26
CA ILE A 961 9.32 13.46 -4.98
C ILE A 961 10.87 13.57 -5.06
N ASN A 962 11.36 14.57 -5.81
CA ASN A 962 12.81 14.71 -6.08
C ASN A 962 13.60 15.29 -4.88
N SER A 963 14.72 14.66 -4.48
CA SER A 963 15.72 15.16 -3.49
C SER A 963 15.28 15.33 -2.03
N HIS A 964 14.15 14.77 -1.61
CA HIS A 964 13.68 14.81 -0.22
C HIS A 964 14.30 13.67 0.62
N PRO A 965 14.50 13.83 1.94
CA PRO A 965 15.06 12.78 2.80
C PRO A 965 14.02 11.71 3.15
N VAL A 966 13.36 11.13 2.14
CA VAL A 966 12.24 10.20 2.31
C VAL A 966 12.64 8.88 2.99
N ALA A 967 13.90 8.47 2.89
CA ALA A 967 14.37 7.21 3.48
C ALA A 967 14.25 7.16 5.01
N ASP A 968 14.34 8.30 5.71
CA ASP A 968 14.19 8.33 7.18
C ASP A 968 12.76 8.03 7.59
N VAL A 969 11.78 8.58 6.85
CA VAL A 969 10.35 8.30 7.06
C VAL A 969 10.01 6.89 6.58
N LEU A 970 10.52 6.50 5.41
CA LEU A 970 10.28 5.19 4.84
C LEU A 970 10.73 4.06 5.78
N LYS A 971 11.86 4.23 6.47
CA LYS A 971 12.32 3.28 7.48
C LYS A 971 11.22 3.00 8.52
N LEU A 972 10.60 4.06 9.03
CA LEU A 972 9.54 3.99 10.04
C LEU A 972 8.26 3.40 9.45
N ASP A 973 7.90 3.80 8.23
CA ASP A 973 6.73 3.28 7.51
C ASP A 973 6.84 1.77 7.31
N LEU A 974 7.98 1.28 6.80
CA LEU A 974 8.22 -0.14 6.59
C LEU A 974 8.08 -0.94 7.89
N GLN A 975 8.66 -0.44 8.98
CA GLN A 975 8.56 -1.09 10.30
C GLN A 975 7.10 -1.16 10.76
N ALA A 976 6.36 -0.06 10.66
CA ALA A 976 4.96 0.00 11.05
C ALA A 976 4.08 -0.87 10.15
N GLU A 977 4.28 -0.87 8.84
CA GLU A 977 3.49 -1.67 7.89
C GLU A 977 3.72 -3.17 8.07
N ILE A 978 4.97 -3.58 8.34
CA ILE A 978 5.30 -4.97 8.68
C ILE A 978 4.61 -5.37 9.98
N GLU A 979 4.68 -4.53 11.02
CA GLU A 979 4.09 -4.83 12.33
C GLU A 979 2.55 -4.84 12.30
N HIS A 980 1.93 -3.85 11.65
CA HIS A 980 0.48 -3.61 11.70
C HIS A 980 -0.30 -4.26 10.54
N GLY A 981 0.31 -4.40 9.37
CA GLY A 981 -0.36 -4.85 8.15
C GLY A 981 -0.08 -6.30 7.77
N ARG A 982 0.94 -6.95 8.38
CA ARG A 982 1.54 -8.19 7.87
C ARG A 982 2.03 -8.00 6.42
N LEU A 983 2.68 -6.87 6.14
CA LEU A 983 3.15 -6.54 4.81
C LEU A 983 4.13 -7.62 4.29
N GLU A 984 3.78 -8.26 3.18
CA GLU A 984 4.63 -9.28 2.55
C GLU A 984 5.41 -8.71 1.35
N GLU A 985 4.92 -7.65 0.70
CA GLU A 985 5.50 -7.15 -0.55
C GLU A 985 5.39 -5.62 -0.68
N MET A 986 6.46 -4.97 -1.16
CA MET A 986 6.49 -3.51 -1.38
C MET A 986 6.82 -3.16 -2.83
N PHE A 987 6.04 -2.24 -3.38
CA PHE A 987 6.21 -1.68 -4.72
C PHE A 987 6.39 -0.17 -4.64
N PHE A 988 7.56 0.33 -5.02
CA PHE A 988 7.76 1.76 -5.24
C PHE A 988 7.63 2.11 -6.72
N GLU A 989 6.65 2.96 -7.00
CA GLU A 989 6.67 3.71 -8.24
C GLU A 989 7.75 4.79 -8.14
N GLY A 990 8.64 4.80 -9.13
CA GLY A 990 9.77 5.72 -9.17
C GLY A 990 9.90 6.28 -10.57
N GLY A 991 10.00 7.60 -10.65
CA GLY A 991 10.16 8.31 -11.91
C GLY A 991 11.47 7.96 -12.62
N SER A 992 11.55 8.29 -13.90
CA SER A 992 12.79 8.24 -14.70
C SER A 992 13.70 9.45 -14.45
N ASN A 993 13.45 10.27 -13.42
CA ASN A 993 14.24 11.46 -13.13
C ASN A 993 15.64 11.05 -12.63
N PHE A 994 16.64 11.29 -13.47
CA PHE A 994 17.89 10.54 -13.45
C PHE A 994 18.88 10.86 -12.32
N LEU A 995 18.70 11.87 -11.47
CA LEU A 995 19.86 12.47 -10.79
C LEU A 995 19.78 12.51 -9.25
N PRO A 996 18.90 13.25 -8.57
CA PRO A 996 18.86 13.26 -7.09
C PRO A 996 18.29 11.97 -6.48
N ASP A 997 17.42 11.28 -7.21
CA ASP A 997 16.67 10.14 -6.69
C ASP A 997 17.52 8.86 -6.61
N CYS A 998 18.71 8.84 -7.21
CA CYS A 998 19.58 7.68 -7.18
C CYS A 998 20.03 7.33 -5.76
N LEU A 999 20.32 8.34 -4.93
CA LEU A 999 20.70 8.16 -3.53
C LEU A 999 19.54 7.55 -2.73
N GLU A 1000 18.41 8.26 -2.66
CA GLU A 1000 17.25 7.82 -1.86
C GLU A 1000 16.66 6.52 -2.40
N ARG A 1001 16.70 6.26 -3.71
CA ARG A 1001 16.30 4.97 -4.29
C ARG A 1001 17.19 3.83 -3.84
N TRP A 1002 18.52 4.00 -3.90
CA TRP A 1002 19.43 2.94 -3.44
C TRP A 1002 19.24 2.68 -1.95
N VAL A 1003 19.17 3.73 -1.13
CA VAL A 1003 18.93 3.62 0.31
C VAL A 1003 17.59 2.94 0.60
N SER A 1004 16.52 3.32 -0.11
CA SER A 1004 15.20 2.70 0.02
C SER A 1004 15.22 1.20 -0.29
N ILE A 1005 15.94 0.78 -1.34
CA ILE A 1005 16.11 -0.65 -1.69
C ILE A 1005 16.85 -1.40 -0.58
N GLN A 1006 17.88 -0.80 0.02
CA GLN A 1006 18.58 -1.40 1.16
C GLN A 1006 17.65 -1.53 2.37
N LEU A 1007 16.82 -0.51 2.65
CA LEU A 1007 15.83 -0.54 3.74
C LEU A 1007 14.72 -1.57 3.50
N MET A 1008 14.30 -1.78 2.25
CA MET A 1008 13.36 -2.86 1.93
C MET A 1008 13.97 -4.25 2.22
N TRP A 1009 15.29 -4.40 2.09
CA TRP A 1009 15.98 -5.63 2.48
C TRP A 1009 16.09 -5.76 3.99
N ASP A 1010 16.35 -4.67 4.69
CA ASP A 1010 16.43 -4.61 6.14
C ASP A 1010 16.10 -3.20 6.64
N PRO A 1011 14.90 -2.98 7.21
CA PRO A 1011 14.45 -1.68 7.67
C PRO A 1011 15.06 -1.30 9.02
N THR A 1012 15.99 -2.08 9.58
CA THR A 1012 16.69 -1.72 10.82
C THR A 1012 17.95 -0.89 10.57
N GLN A 1013 18.45 -0.88 9.32
CA GLN A 1013 19.71 -0.24 8.94
C GLN A 1013 19.76 1.27 9.26
N ASP A 1014 20.97 1.79 9.45
CA ASP A 1014 21.23 3.21 9.66
C ASP A 1014 21.19 3.97 8.32
N VAL A 1015 20.21 4.87 8.19
CA VAL A 1015 19.95 5.63 6.96
C VAL A 1015 21.12 6.57 6.63
N MET A 1016 21.71 7.23 7.62
CA MET A 1016 22.84 8.15 7.40
C MET A 1016 24.08 7.38 6.93
N LYS A 1017 24.38 6.24 7.55
CA LYS A 1017 25.48 5.35 7.14
C LYS A 1017 25.28 4.87 5.70
N LEU A 1018 24.08 4.43 5.34
CA LEU A 1018 23.75 4.01 3.98
C LEU A 1018 23.93 5.15 2.97
N ARG A 1019 23.44 6.36 3.29
CA ARG A 1019 23.63 7.53 2.42
C ARG A 1019 25.11 7.84 2.21
N LYS A 1020 25.91 7.88 3.28
CA LYS A 1020 27.36 8.13 3.19
C LYS A 1020 28.07 7.04 2.41
N GLN A 1021 27.70 5.77 2.59
CA GLN A 1021 28.25 4.65 1.82
C GLN A 1021 27.97 4.82 0.32
N PHE A 1022 26.74 5.14 -0.05
CA PHE A 1022 26.38 5.40 -1.45
C PHE A 1022 27.15 6.61 -2.01
N ILE A 1023 27.13 7.74 -1.31
CA ILE A 1023 27.80 8.97 -1.76
C ILE A 1023 29.31 8.73 -1.94
N ARG A 1024 29.94 8.03 -0.99
CA ARG A 1024 31.36 7.67 -1.08
C ARG A 1024 31.63 6.75 -2.27
N GLY A 1025 30.82 5.71 -2.47
CA GLY A 1025 30.99 4.75 -3.56
C GLY A 1025 30.74 5.36 -4.95
N ALA A 1026 29.75 6.25 -5.06
CA ALA A 1026 29.36 6.87 -6.33
C ALA A 1026 30.25 8.06 -6.73
N PHE A 1027 30.68 8.88 -5.76
CA PHE A 1027 31.37 10.16 -6.02
C PHE A 1027 32.84 10.20 -5.59
N ARG A 1028 33.35 9.15 -4.94
CA ARG A 1028 34.79 8.95 -4.64
C ARG A 1028 35.41 10.15 -3.89
N GLU A 1029 36.47 10.75 -4.43
CA GLU A 1029 37.14 11.94 -3.85
C GLU A 1029 36.22 13.16 -3.75
N ALA A 1030 35.16 13.25 -4.56
CA ALA A 1030 34.18 14.34 -4.51
C ALA A 1030 33.10 14.12 -3.45
N ALA A 1031 33.08 12.97 -2.76
CA ALA A 1031 32.09 12.64 -1.75
C ALA A 1031 31.94 13.70 -0.65
N PRO A 1032 32.99 14.33 -0.08
CA PRO A 1032 32.80 15.35 0.97
C PRO A 1032 32.00 16.57 0.52
N ASP A 1033 32.15 17.00 -0.74
CA ASP A 1033 31.34 18.10 -1.29
C ASP A 1033 29.91 17.63 -1.62
N MET A 1034 29.74 16.38 -2.08
CA MET A 1034 28.41 15.81 -2.33
C MET A 1034 27.63 15.51 -1.05
N GLU A 1035 28.28 15.10 0.04
CA GLU A 1035 27.69 14.99 1.38
C GLU A 1035 27.17 16.35 1.84
N LYS A 1036 27.95 17.42 1.64
CA LYS A 1036 27.48 18.79 1.92
C LYS A 1036 26.29 19.18 1.06
N PHE A 1037 26.33 18.89 -0.25
CA PHE A 1037 25.19 19.13 -1.14
C PHE A 1037 23.91 18.46 -0.63
N PHE A 1038 23.91 17.13 -0.48
CA PHE A 1038 22.70 16.37 -0.11
C PHE A 1038 22.24 16.66 1.31
N PHE A 1039 23.17 16.70 2.27
CA PHE A 1039 22.76 16.87 3.66
C PHE A 1039 22.26 18.29 3.94
N LYS A 1040 22.71 19.30 3.18
CA LYS A 1040 22.11 20.64 3.23
C LYS A 1040 20.70 20.67 2.64
N THR A 1041 20.43 19.91 1.56
CA THR A 1041 19.05 19.79 1.06
C THR A 1041 18.14 19.10 2.07
N PHE A 1042 18.64 18.07 2.76
CA PHE A 1042 17.87 17.37 3.80
C PHE A 1042 17.65 18.25 5.04
N GLU A 1043 18.69 18.94 5.51
CA GLU A 1043 18.61 19.90 6.61
C GLU A 1043 17.54 20.97 6.31
N ALA A 1044 17.50 21.49 5.09
CA ALA A 1044 16.51 22.47 4.66
C ALA A 1044 15.08 21.92 4.72
N CYS A 1045 14.87 20.67 4.29
CA CYS A 1045 13.56 20.01 4.36
C CYS A 1045 13.11 19.84 5.81
N TYR A 1046 14.00 19.37 6.70
CA TYR A 1046 13.66 19.22 8.12
C TYR A 1046 13.41 20.54 8.84
N ARG A 1047 14.20 21.59 8.53
CA ARG A 1047 13.98 22.95 9.06
C ARG A 1047 12.67 23.57 8.56
N ALA A 1048 12.25 23.24 7.34
CA ALA A 1048 10.92 23.62 6.87
C ALA A 1048 9.82 22.86 7.65
N GLY A 1049 10.10 21.63 8.11
CA GLY A 1049 9.25 20.90 9.05
C GLY A 1049 7.81 20.71 8.55
N ILE A 1050 6.83 20.84 9.45
CA ILE A 1050 5.38 20.66 9.20
C ILE A 1050 4.83 21.67 8.17
N SER A 1051 5.59 22.74 7.86
CA SER A 1051 5.21 23.69 6.81
C SER A 1051 5.46 23.17 5.38
N ASN A 1052 6.09 22.01 5.25
CA ASN A 1052 6.40 21.36 3.98
C ASN A 1052 5.77 19.96 3.92
N LYS A 1053 4.44 19.89 4.05
CA LYS A 1053 3.69 18.65 3.77
C LYS A 1053 3.97 18.22 2.34
N ILE A 1054 4.41 16.98 2.12
CA ILE A 1054 4.79 16.47 0.81
C ILE A 1054 3.83 15.39 0.35
N GLU A 1055 3.27 15.60 -0.83
CA GLU A 1055 2.46 14.63 -1.56
C GLU A 1055 3.18 14.27 -2.87
N PHE A 1056 2.87 13.14 -3.50
CA PHE A 1056 3.63 12.68 -4.67
C PHE A 1056 3.63 13.68 -5.84
N GLU A 1057 2.58 14.48 -6.06
CA GLU A 1057 2.56 15.44 -7.19
C GLU A 1057 3.44 16.69 -6.97
N MET A 1058 4.08 16.84 -5.80
CA MET A 1058 4.77 18.07 -5.41
C MET A 1058 6.20 18.16 -5.96
N GLU A 1059 6.35 18.17 -7.28
CA GLU A 1059 7.63 18.42 -7.95
C GLU A 1059 8.17 19.83 -7.64
N GLY A 1060 9.48 19.94 -7.39
CA GLY A 1060 10.16 21.24 -7.35
C GLY A 1060 10.21 21.95 -5.98
N GLN A 1061 9.64 21.37 -4.92
CA GLN A 1061 9.60 22.01 -3.60
C GLN A 1061 10.98 22.28 -2.99
N VAL A 1062 11.92 21.32 -3.03
CA VAL A 1062 13.27 21.47 -2.45
C VAL A 1062 13.98 22.73 -2.95
N GLY A 1063 14.00 22.97 -4.27
CA GLY A 1063 14.63 24.15 -4.86
C GLY A 1063 14.03 25.45 -4.38
N ARG A 1064 12.71 25.49 -4.12
CA ARG A 1064 12.04 26.65 -3.52
C ARG A 1064 12.46 26.84 -2.08
N ILE A 1065 12.45 25.78 -1.27
CA ILE A 1065 12.92 25.83 0.13
C ILE A 1065 14.34 26.37 0.19
N LEU A 1066 15.23 25.87 -0.66
CA LEU A 1066 16.63 26.31 -0.72
C LEU A 1066 16.79 27.79 -1.12
N LYS A 1067 15.97 28.30 -2.04
CA LYS A 1067 15.97 29.73 -2.42
C LYS A 1067 15.50 30.64 -1.27
N MET A 1068 14.61 30.13 -0.42
CA MET A 1068 14.01 30.89 0.68
C MET A 1068 14.91 30.98 1.92
N LEU A 1069 15.87 30.08 2.05
CA LEU A 1069 16.78 30.02 3.19
C LEU A 1069 18.11 30.72 2.87
N PRO A 1070 18.68 31.48 3.82
CA PRO A 1070 19.99 32.10 3.63
C PRO A 1070 21.10 31.05 3.59
N ALA A 1071 22.17 31.33 2.85
CA ALA A 1071 23.39 30.52 2.90
C ALA A 1071 24.00 30.53 4.31
N THR A 1072 24.57 29.39 4.70
CA THR A 1072 25.22 29.15 6.00
C THR A 1072 26.75 29.12 5.92
N ASP A 1073 27.31 29.09 4.70
CA ASP A 1073 28.76 29.05 4.46
C ASP A 1073 29.48 30.41 4.56
N GLY A 1074 28.78 31.48 4.93
CA GLY A 1074 29.33 32.83 5.07
C GLY A 1074 29.66 33.55 3.76
N LYS A 1075 29.31 32.98 2.59
CA LYS A 1075 29.60 33.58 1.27
C LYS A 1075 28.46 34.43 0.71
N GLY A 1076 27.39 34.61 1.49
CA GLY A 1076 26.18 35.31 1.06
C GLY A 1076 25.35 34.52 0.06
N GLY A 1077 24.19 35.08 -0.29
CA GLY A 1077 23.18 34.43 -1.14
C GLY A 1077 22.27 33.47 -0.38
N THR A 1078 21.67 32.55 -1.13
CA THR A 1078 20.70 31.57 -0.66
C THR A 1078 21.35 30.21 -0.42
N LEU A 1079 20.67 29.33 0.31
CA LEU A 1079 21.11 27.95 0.52
C LEU A 1079 21.18 27.19 -0.82
N LEU A 1080 20.37 27.57 -1.80
CA LEU A 1080 20.50 27.10 -3.18
C LEU A 1080 21.88 27.44 -3.79
N ASP A 1081 22.37 28.65 -3.55
CA ASP A 1081 23.68 29.09 -4.06
C ASP A 1081 24.81 28.30 -3.37
N GLU A 1082 24.69 28.04 -2.06
CA GLU A 1082 25.62 27.19 -1.30
C GLU A 1082 25.65 25.76 -1.85
N CYS A 1083 24.50 25.11 -2.05
CA CYS A 1083 24.44 23.78 -2.65
C CYS A 1083 25.08 23.77 -4.05
N THR A 1084 24.79 24.78 -4.87
CA THR A 1084 25.37 24.88 -6.22
C THR A 1084 26.90 25.02 -6.16
N ARG A 1085 27.45 25.78 -5.20
CA ARG A 1085 28.90 25.86 -4.98
C ARG A 1085 29.50 24.52 -4.59
N HIS A 1086 28.85 23.74 -3.73
CA HIS A 1086 29.33 22.39 -3.38
C HIS A 1086 29.35 21.46 -4.58
N LEU A 1087 28.31 21.49 -5.41
CA LEU A 1087 28.27 20.70 -6.63
C LEU A 1087 29.38 21.11 -7.63
N ASP A 1088 29.63 22.41 -7.77
CA ASP A 1088 30.72 22.93 -8.62
C ASP A 1088 32.11 22.59 -8.05
N ASN A 1089 32.27 22.51 -6.72
CA ASN A 1089 33.50 22.02 -6.09
C ASN A 1089 33.70 20.52 -6.37
N ALA A 1090 32.65 19.71 -6.20
CA ALA A 1090 32.68 18.28 -6.47
C ALA A 1090 33.15 18.01 -7.91
N LEU A 1091 32.59 18.71 -8.90
CA LEU A 1091 32.95 18.57 -10.30
C LEU A 1091 34.40 19.00 -10.60
N ARG A 1092 34.94 19.98 -9.86
CA ARG A 1092 36.35 20.40 -10.00
C ARG A 1092 37.33 19.42 -9.37
N ASN A 1093 36.94 18.78 -8.27
CA ASN A 1093 37.81 17.93 -7.46
C ASN A 1093 37.77 16.46 -7.87
N VAL A 1094 36.74 16.02 -8.60
CA VAL A 1094 36.61 14.65 -9.09
C VAL A 1094 37.70 14.31 -10.11
N ARG A 1095 38.33 13.16 -9.90
CA ARG A 1095 39.38 12.52 -10.68
C ARG A 1095 38.90 11.20 -11.28
N ASN A 1096 38.05 10.44 -10.57
CA ASN A 1096 37.52 9.19 -11.08
C ASN A 1096 36.64 9.46 -12.33
N PRO A 1097 36.94 8.84 -13.50
CA PRO A 1097 36.21 9.14 -14.74
C PRO A 1097 34.71 8.82 -14.69
N GLY A 1098 34.33 7.73 -14.03
CA GLY A 1098 32.92 7.34 -13.87
C GLY A 1098 32.17 8.30 -12.96
N SER A 1099 32.74 8.64 -11.80
CA SER A 1099 32.17 9.63 -10.89
C SER A 1099 32.06 11.00 -11.54
N LYS A 1100 33.04 11.39 -12.36
CA LYS A 1100 32.99 12.65 -13.14
C LYS A 1100 31.83 12.65 -14.13
N ALA A 1101 31.65 11.59 -14.91
CA ALA A 1101 30.55 11.47 -15.86
C ALA A 1101 29.18 11.56 -15.16
N ILE A 1102 29.05 10.96 -13.97
CA ILE A 1102 27.84 11.08 -13.15
C ILE A 1102 27.63 12.53 -12.69
N LEU A 1103 28.67 13.19 -12.15
CA LEU A 1103 28.58 14.58 -11.68
C LEU A 1103 28.24 15.56 -12.80
N GLU A 1104 28.78 15.37 -14.01
CA GLU A 1104 28.43 16.20 -15.18
C GLU A 1104 26.95 16.08 -15.52
N LYS A 1105 26.41 14.85 -15.54
CA LYS A 1105 24.98 14.62 -15.71
C LYS A 1105 24.19 15.28 -14.57
N TYR A 1106 24.62 15.07 -13.33
CA TYR A 1106 23.99 15.64 -12.13
C TYR A 1106 23.90 17.17 -12.21
N ARG A 1107 24.99 17.84 -12.60
CA ARG A 1107 25.06 19.29 -12.76
C ARG A 1107 24.17 19.81 -13.88
N ALA A 1108 24.09 19.09 -14.99
CA ALA A 1108 23.18 19.42 -16.10
C ALA A 1108 21.71 19.29 -15.66
N GLY A 1109 21.36 18.21 -14.96
CA GLY A 1109 20.02 18.02 -14.39
C GLY A 1109 19.66 19.07 -13.36
N TRP A 1110 20.58 19.41 -12.45
CA TRP A 1110 20.40 20.49 -11.49
C TRP A 1110 20.13 21.83 -12.19
N THR A 1111 20.89 22.15 -13.24
CA THR A 1111 20.64 23.35 -14.05
C THR A 1111 19.24 23.38 -14.65
N LYS A 1112 18.80 22.25 -15.25
CA LYS A 1112 17.46 22.12 -15.83
C LYS A 1112 16.38 22.27 -14.76
N TYR A 1113 16.57 21.64 -13.61
CA TYR A 1113 15.68 21.74 -12.45
C TYR A 1113 15.52 23.19 -11.98
N LEU A 1114 16.63 23.93 -11.84
CA LEU A 1114 16.58 25.33 -11.46
C LEU A 1114 15.92 26.21 -12.53
N ALA A 1115 16.13 25.92 -13.81
CA ALA A 1115 15.49 26.66 -14.91
C ALA A 1115 13.97 26.45 -14.95
N ALA A 1116 13.49 25.23 -14.67
CA ALA A 1116 12.06 24.92 -14.61
C ALA A 1116 11.34 25.52 -13.37
N ASN A 1117 12.11 25.96 -12.36
CA ASN A 1117 11.61 26.50 -11.10
C ASN A 1117 12.04 27.96 -10.86
N LYS A 1118 12.42 28.68 -11.91
CA LYS A 1118 12.53 30.15 -11.92
C LYS A 1118 11.15 30.74 -12.21
#